data_AF-A0AAE3YCX7-F1
#
_entry.id   AF-A0AAE3YCX7-F1
#
_cell.length_a   1.000
_cell.length_b   1.000
_cell.length_c   1.000
_cell.angle_alpha   90.00
_cell.angle_beta   90.00
_cell.angle_gamma   90.00
#
_symmetry.space_group_name_H-M   'P 1'
#
loop_
_entity.id
_entity.type
_entity.pdbx_description
1 polymer ?
#
loop_
_entity_poly.entity_id
_entity_poly.type
_entity_poly.pdbx_seq_one_letter_code
_entity_poly.pdbx_strand_id
1 'polypeptide(L)'
;MPQNIPSGSLSTAPDSKGLNVRPDLLPESFFFLEKGQIINQEVSGKFGANGTVFRTTSKVSFTGKVYTICQGQVFLQPCGADTTKVNAILKPFNQPIKGLAIKYIVYRGLNRSDFFEGDLIKSTATTGFVDVIRKEFTGLYNMLGITVPPFTAQHIGFPAGTNQSVDDLIDDYFLKISKVEVTGGTATEQPKKAFELPMIPRGTHLGNVTGSIGIDIVLNEGDYTVANDPNPFQLNLAFARSADHVLDQAIGNTAFKKKLIRETATQFLDIAAFYGLHTQGKGKIHMSDNSVLQTPDEIYNQIQKFLTAQTTYLYIQGSRQRSYNFYGNQNLEGSTHNIKIGPTASNLSLEQFEAGWPVKELAAQPSLVLQLTTDNNDAAAMYVKQGVLHADTANEDYFIRGKNLLQEEGNGADTNFTKPITFSLNKTSANKTVASFVQLIYEGKTVKITSETPGPNPGDPAVSTSYDLKDIDDIFGLINVTPKVQSKGGNELAYVIDQNLLLIDFESKTRRKDIATVTTKKVEDLIMKNDTESLPRVTYETLLNNIRQNVGGFFESRAAYQDNSNSGTISYSDKRNNFYQLAFPYYLQTEKYSGANGVQFTGVSLYMDNGTLPSKKVLGITEDENNKIKTLISDKLLNNPKFYFKNELEEESAFYQSSEGIEYKKYFLAVLGEDQEGKLTIAFPDTPVYVTTLDSLAFCSEEYGKWLPITNSINTEPINLKIL
;
A
#
# COMPACT_ATOMS: atom_id res chain seq x y z
N MET A 1 -14.47 -4.52 11.23
CA MET A 1 -13.57 -5.42 12.00
C MET A 1 -12.16 -5.18 11.48
N PRO A 2 -11.13 -5.01 12.34
CA PRO A 2 -9.78 -4.81 11.85
C PRO A 2 -9.28 -6.13 11.23
N GLN A 3 -8.92 -6.05 9.95
CA GLN A 3 -8.16 -7.07 9.26
C GLN A 3 -6.74 -7.09 9.87
N ASN A 4 -6.49 -8.00 10.80
CA ASN A 4 -5.12 -8.33 11.17
C ASN A 4 -4.53 -9.14 10.03
N ILE A 5 -3.41 -8.70 9.47
CA ILE A 5 -2.54 -9.57 8.68
C ILE A 5 -2.04 -10.63 9.66
N PRO A 6 -2.47 -11.91 9.58
CA PRO A 6 -2.08 -12.88 10.58
C PRO A 6 -0.61 -13.21 10.38
N SER A 7 0.22 -12.91 11.39
CA SER A 7 1.61 -13.33 11.44
C SER A 7 1.72 -14.86 11.30
N GLY A 8 2.72 -15.30 10.58
CA GLY A 8 3.03 -16.70 10.39
C GLY A 8 4.24 -16.76 9.49
N SER A 9 5.40 -16.42 10.03
CA SER A 9 6.69 -16.72 9.42
C SER A 9 7.39 -17.77 10.29
N LEU A 10 8.09 -18.70 9.65
CA LEU A 10 9.03 -19.61 10.30
C LEU A 10 10.45 -19.13 9.95
N SER A 11 11.35 -19.23 10.92
CA SER A 11 12.69 -18.61 10.92
C SER A 11 13.74 -19.38 10.12
N THR A 12 14.68 -18.63 9.52
CA THR A 12 16.10 -18.98 9.44
C THR A 12 16.87 -18.23 10.54
N ALA A 13 17.74 -18.97 11.25
CA ALA A 13 18.73 -18.66 12.31
C ALA A 13 18.66 -17.39 13.20
N PRO A 14 19.12 -17.46 14.47
CA PRO A 14 19.19 -16.33 15.38
C PRO A 14 20.42 -15.46 15.13
N ASP A 15 20.22 -14.16 15.02
CA ASP A 15 21.19 -13.18 15.49
C ASP A 15 20.49 -12.08 16.29
N SER A 16 21.19 -11.58 17.30
CA SER A 16 20.68 -10.73 18.37
C SER A 16 20.81 -9.23 18.03
N LYS A 17 20.93 -8.87 16.75
CA LYS A 17 21.33 -7.52 16.31
C LYS A 17 20.20 -6.64 15.78
N GLY A 18 18.96 -7.14 15.72
CA GLY A 18 17.83 -6.37 15.21
C GLY A 18 17.90 -6.18 13.70
N LEU A 19 18.26 -7.24 12.97
CA LEU A 19 18.33 -7.20 11.51
C LEU A 19 16.93 -7.20 10.88
N ASN A 20 16.83 -6.52 9.74
CA ASN A 20 15.66 -6.55 8.89
C ASN A 20 15.44 -7.97 8.37
N VAL A 21 14.19 -8.44 8.30
CA VAL A 21 13.90 -9.79 7.82
C VAL A 21 12.73 -9.76 6.88
N ARG A 22 12.87 -10.34 5.69
CA ARG A 22 11.72 -10.58 4.84
C ARG A 22 10.97 -11.85 5.29
N PRO A 23 9.65 -11.81 5.53
CA PRO A 23 8.88 -13.02 5.84
C PRO A 23 8.82 -13.95 4.64
N ASP A 24 8.86 -15.27 4.89
CA ASP A 24 8.52 -16.25 3.86
C ASP A 24 7.07 -16.07 3.41
N LEU A 25 6.85 -16.18 2.11
CA LEU A 25 5.49 -16.32 1.59
C LEU A 25 4.94 -17.67 2.06
N LEU A 26 3.75 -17.65 2.65
CA LEU A 26 2.94 -18.84 2.89
C LEU A 26 1.63 -18.75 2.11
N PRO A 27 1.65 -18.88 0.76
CA PRO A 27 0.45 -18.81 -0.05
C PRO A 27 -0.48 -19.99 0.22
N GLU A 28 -1.75 -19.71 0.49
CA GLU A 28 -2.78 -20.74 0.58
C GLU A 28 -4.07 -20.26 -0.07
N SER A 29 -4.42 -20.88 -1.20
CA SER A 29 -5.57 -20.49 -2.00
C SER A 29 -6.31 -21.69 -2.58
N PHE A 30 -7.45 -21.43 -3.22
CA PHE A 30 -8.18 -22.40 -4.01
C PHE A 30 -8.05 -22.07 -5.51
N PHE A 31 -7.95 -23.10 -6.36
CA PHE A 31 -7.95 -22.89 -7.79
C PHE A 31 -9.37 -22.56 -8.28
N PHE A 32 -9.54 -21.38 -8.89
CA PHE A 32 -10.87 -20.81 -9.11
C PHE A 32 -11.72 -21.53 -10.16
N LEU A 33 -11.14 -22.38 -11.01
CA LEU A 33 -11.87 -23.13 -12.02
C LEU A 33 -11.95 -24.62 -11.66
N GLU A 34 -13.03 -25.27 -12.05
CA GLU A 34 -13.19 -26.71 -11.88
C GLU A 34 -12.05 -27.49 -12.53
N LYS A 35 -11.45 -28.40 -11.76
CA LYS A 35 -10.36 -29.25 -12.24
C LYS A 35 -10.84 -30.19 -13.35
N GLY A 36 -9.98 -30.43 -14.35
CA GLY A 36 -10.24 -31.37 -15.44
C GLY A 36 -11.05 -30.81 -16.60
N GLN A 37 -11.56 -29.58 -16.48
CA GLN A 37 -12.24 -28.90 -17.58
C GLN A 37 -11.25 -28.30 -18.59
N ILE A 38 -11.71 -28.17 -19.83
CA ILE A 38 -10.91 -27.57 -20.90
C ILE A 38 -10.92 -26.04 -20.71
N ILE A 39 -9.71 -25.48 -20.63
CA ILE A 39 -9.47 -24.04 -20.59
C ILE A 39 -8.69 -23.66 -21.84
N ASN A 40 -9.13 -22.60 -22.52
CA ASN A 40 -8.41 -21.99 -23.63
C ASN A 40 -8.31 -20.48 -23.43
N GLN A 41 -7.16 -19.88 -23.75
CA GLN A 41 -6.97 -18.44 -23.68
C GLN A 41 -6.52 -17.91 -25.05
N GLU A 42 -7.25 -16.94 -25.57
CA GLU A 42 -6.82 -16.18 -26.73
C GLU A 42 -5.80 -15.12 -26.34
N VAL A 43 -4.94 -14.73 -27.30
CA VAL A 43 -3.94 -13.64 -27.10
C VAL A 43 -4.62 -12.36 -26.63
N SER A 44 -5.81 -12.08 -27.17
CA SER A 44 -6.63 -10.91 -26.82
C SER A 44 -7.16 -10.94 -25.37
N GLY A 45 -7.15 -12.10 -24.71
CA GLY A 45 -7.60 -12.31 -23.33
C GLY A 45 -6.47 -12.44 -22.32
N LYS A 46 -5.20 -12.31 -22.75
CA LYS A 46 -4.02 -12.42 -21.90
C LYS A 46 -3.81 -11.14 -21.05
N PHE A 47 -3.51 -11.29 -19.77
CA PHE A 47 -3.05 -10.18 -18.93
C PHE A 47 -1.77 -9.55 -19.49
N GLY A 48 -1.67 -8.22 -19.45
CA GLY A 48 -0.44 -7.49 -19.78
C GLY A 48 -0.61 -6.40 -20.83
N ALA A 49 0.53 -5.89 -21.30
CA ALA A 49 0.59 -4.76 -22.22
C ALA A 49 0.22 -5.16 -23.66
N ASN A 50 -0.52 -4.28 -24.33
CA ASN A 50 -0.81 -4.34 -25.75
C ASN A 50 -0.81 -2.91 -26.32
N GLY A 51 0.38 -2.42 -26.68
CA GLY A 51 0.58 -1.05 -27.14
C GLY A 51 0.17 -0.02 -26.07
N THR A 52 -0.79 0.84 -26.40
CA THR A 52 -1.31 1.90 -25.52
C THR A 52 -2.35 1.41 -24.52
N VAL A 53 -2.66 0.12 -24.51
CA VAL A 53 -3.63 -0.51 -23.61
C VAL A 53 -2.93 -1.55 -22.73
N PHE A 54 -3.36 -1.68 -21.48
CA PHE A 54 -2.93 -2.74 -20.58
C PHE A 54 -4.13 -3.52 -20.09
N ARG A 55 -4.17 -4.81 -20.41
CA ARG A 55 -5.27 -5.68 -20.01
C ARG A 55 -5.06 -6.14 -18.57
N THR A 56 -6.02 -5.82 -17.71
CA THR A 56 -6.03 -6.27 -16.30
C THR A 56 -6.80 -7.57 -16.13
N THR A 57 -7.84 -7.78 -16.94
CA THR A 57 -8.66 -8.98 -16.86
C THR A 57 -8.00 -10.12 -17.63
N SER A 58 -7.60 -11.17 -16.92
CA SER A 58 -7.19 -12.43 -17.55
C SER A 58 -8.45 -13.22 -17.92
N LYS A 59 -8.71 -13.33 -19.23
CA LYS A 59 -9.95 -13.90 -19.77
C LYS A 59 -9.67 -15.23 -20.45
N VAL A 60 -10.49 -16.24 -20.16
CA VAL A 60 -10.40 -17.58 -20.74
C VAL A 60 -11.76 -18.07 -21.21
N SER A 61 -11.76 -18.89 -22.26
CA SER A 61 -12.91 -19.70 -22.63
C SER A 61 -13.01 -20.91 -21.70
N PHE A 62 -14.17 -21.06 -21.07
CA PHE A 62 -14.41 -22.05 -20.03
C PHE A 62 -15.92 -22.32 -19.89
N THR A 63 -16.27 -23.59 -19.68
CA THR A 63 -17.62 -24.01 -19.27
C THR A 63 -17.48 -24.95 -18.09
N GLY A 64 -18.13 -24.64 -16.97
CA GLY A 64 -18.01 -25.42 -15.74
C GLY A 64 -18.20 -24.57 -14.50
N LYS A 65 -17.80 -25.11 -13.34
CA LYS A 65 -17.95 -24.45 -12.04
C LYS A 65 -16.79 -23.49 -11.73
N VAL A 66 -17.12 -22.40 -11.07
CA VAL A 66 -16.17 -21.40 -10.54
C VAL A 66 -16.23 -21.38 -9.01
N TYR A 67 -15.07 -21.25 -8.37
CA TYR A 67 -14.90 -21.35 -6.94
C TYR A 67 -14.20 -20.10 -6.36
N THR A 68 -14.52 -19.77 -5.12
CA THR A 68 -13.85 -18.68 -4.39
C THR A 68 -12.38 -19.02 -4.07
N ILE A 69 -11.45 -18.15 -4.47
CA ILE A 69 -10.00 -18.32 -4.23
C ILE A 69 -9.65 -18.31 -2.74
N CYS A 70 -10.33 -17.48 -1.95
CA CYS A 70 -10.14 -17.33 -0.52
C CYS A 70 -11.46 -17.02 0.17
N GLN A 71 -11.47 -17.04 1.50
CA GLN A 71 -12.60 -16.57 2.27
C GLN A 71 -12.72 -15.04 2.13
N GLY A 72 -13.92 -14.52 1.92
CA GLY A 72 -14.14 -13.08 1.79
C GLY A 72 -15.60 -12.67 1.68
N GLN A 73 -15.84 -11.37 1.79
CA GLN A 73 -17.15 -10.79 1.54
C GLN A 73 -17.40 -10.67 0.04
N VAL A 74 -18.57 -11.07 -0.43
CA VAL A 74 -18.90 -11.07 -1.86
C VAL A 74 -19.99 -10.04 -2.18
N PHE A 75 -19.73 -9.23 -3.20
CA PHE A 75 -20.63 -8.21 -3.73
C PHE A 75 -20.94 -8.52 -5.20
N LEU A 76 -22.22 -8.73 -5.52
CA LEU A 76 -22.65 -9.05 -6.89
C LEU A 76 -23.02 -7.79 -7.66
N GLN A 77 -22.59 -7.70 -8.91
CA GLN A 77 -22.85 -6.57 -9.81
C GLN A 77 -23.20 -7.06 -11.23
N PRO A 78 -23.92 -6.26 -12.03
CA PRO A 78 -24.14 -6.54 -13.45
C PRO A 78 -22.82 -6.75 -14.22
N CYS A 79 -22.86 -7.51 -15.32
CA CYS A 79 -21.71 -7.76 -16.20
C CYS A 79 -21.88 -7.00 -17.53
N GLY A 80 -21.60 -5.70 -17.50
CA GLY A 80 -21.72 -4.80 -18.64
C GLY A 80 -23.18 -4.72 -19.11
N ALA A 81 -23.39 -4.88 -20.41
CA ALA A 81 -24.72 -4.94 -21.02
C ALA A 81 -25.31 -6.37 -21.06
N ASP A 82 -24.56 -7.41 -20.64
CA ASP A 82 -25.03 -8.79 -20.68
C ASP A 82 -25.92 -9.10 -19.47
N THR A 83 -27.23 -9.15 -19.72
CA THR A 83 -28.24 -9.41 -18.69
C THR A 83 -28.29 -10.88 -18.24
N THR A 84 -27.61 -11.77 -18.95
CA THR A 84 -27.50 -13.19 -18.59
C THR A 84 -26.32 -13.47 -17.65
N LYS A 85 -25.50 -12.45 -17.38
CA LYS A 85 -24.24 -12.58 -16.63
C LYS A 85 -24.18 -11.64 -15.44
N VAL A 86 -23.38 -12.04 -14.45
CA VAL A 86 -23.06 -11.24 -13.27
C VAL A 86 -21.57 -11.29 -12.97
N ASN A 87 -21.08 -10.22 -12.38
CA ASN A 87 -19.75 -10.15 -11.80
C ASN A 87 -19.84 -10.33 -10.29
N ALA A 88 -18.87 -11.04 -9.72
CA ALA A 88 -18.72 -11.17 -8.28
C ALA A 88 -17.42 -10.49 -7.86
N ILE A 89 -17.51 -9.55 -6.93
CA ILE A 89 -16.38 -8.84 -6.35
C ILE A 89 -16.18 -9.41 -4.95
N LEU A 90 -15.05 -10.07 -4.72
CA LEU A 90 -14.70 -10.64 -3.43
C LEU A 90 -13.65 -9.75 -2.75
N LYS A 91 -13.96 -9.22 -1.57
CA LYS A 91 -12.98 -8.60 -0.67
C LYS A 91 -12.44 -9.66 0.28
N PRO A 92 -11.14 -10.02 0.22
CA PRO A 92 -10.58 -11.05 1.10
C PRO A 92 -10.78 -10.71 2.58
N PHE A 93 -11.28 -11.66 3.34
CA PHE A 93 -11.28 -11.60 4.81
C PHE A 93 -9.92 -12.08 5.33
N ASN A 94 -9.46 -13.21 4.79
CA ASN A 94 -8.11 -13.74 4.98
C ASN A 94 -7.33 -13.58 3.68
N GLN A 95 -6.18 -12.92 3.74
CA GLN A 95 -5.31 -12.74 2.57
C GLN A 95 -4.77 -14.11 2.12
N PRO A 96 -4.97 -14.52 0.84
CA PRO A 96 -4.49 -15.81 0.34
C PRO A 96 -2.97 -15.88 0.23
N ILE A 97 -2.29 -14.73 0.20
CA ILE A 97 -0.83 -14.63 0.19
C ILE A 97 -0.43 -13.62 1.27
N LYS A 98 0.09 -14.10 2.39
CA LYS A 98 0.63 -13.24 3.45
C LYS A 98 1.80 -12.41 2.88
N GLY A 99 1.80 -11.10 3.12
CA GLY A 99 2.79 -10.17 2.56
C GLY A 99 2.40 -9.56 1.20
N LEU A 100 1.29 -10.00 0.59
CA LEU A 100 0.70 -9.38 -0.60
C LEU A 100 -0.72 -8.93 -0.27
N ALA A 101 -0.94 -7.63 -0.10
CA ALA A 101 -2.26 -7.10 0.23
C ALA A 101 -3.13 -7.07 -1.03
N ILE A 102 -4.12 -7.97 -1.11
CA ILE A 102 -5.13 -8.00 -2.17
C ILE A 102 -6.37 -7.27 -1.65
N LYS A 103 -6.80 -6.24 -2.39
CA LYS A 103 -8.00 -5.47 -2.10
C LYS A 103 -9.25 -6.21 -2.57
N TYR A 104 -9.26 -6.64 -3.84
CA TYR A 104 -10.38 -7.37 -4.44
C TYR A 104 -9.93 -8.48 -5.38
N ILE A 105 -10.76 -9.52 -5.47
CA ILE A 105 -10.73 -10.52 -6.53
C ILE A 105 -12.05 -10.38 -7.30
N VAL A 106 -11.99 -10.03 -8.59
CA VAL A 106 -13.18 -9.81 -9.42
C VAL A 106 -13.35 -10.99 -10.37
N TYR A 107 -14.45 -11.74 -10.23
CA TYR A 107 -14.86 -12.79 -11.16
C TYR A 107 -15.86 -12.21 -12.14
N ARG A 108 -15.57 -12.26 -13.44
CA ARG A 108 -16.39 -11.63 -14.49
C ARG A 108 -17.08 -12.67 -15.37
N GLY A 109 -18.41 -12.59 -15.49
CA GLY A 109 -19.17 -13.42 -16.43
C GLY A 109 -19.75 -14.73 -15.86
N LEU A 110 -20.13 -14.76 -14.59
CA LEU A 110 -20.88 -15.88 -13.99
C LEU A 110 -22.34 -15.88 -14.50
N ASN A 111 -22.98 -17.04 -14.63
CA ASN A 111 -24.35 -17.13 -15.11
C ASN A 111 -25.34 -16.53 -14.10
N ARG A 112 -26.14 -15.54 -14.51
CA ARG A 112 -27.13 -14.87 -13.66
C ARG A 112 -28.17 -15.84 -13.10
N SER A 113 -28.56 -16.84 -13.88
CA SER A 113 -29.56 -17.86 -13.52
C SER A 113 -29.14 -18.79 -12.37
N ASP A 114 -27.87 -18.75 -11.97
CA ASP A 114 -27.39 -19.51 -10.82
C ASP A 114 -27.72 -18.82 -9.50
N PHE A 115 -27.90 -17.49 -9.52
CA PHE A 115 -28.11 -16.66 -8.33
C PHE A 115 -29.56 -16.28 -8.14
N PHE A 116 -30.30 -16.08 -9.23
CA PHE A 116 -31.57 -15.38 -9.21
C PHE A 116 -32.67 -16.07 -10.02
N GLU A 117 -33.91 -15.95 -9.53
CA GLU A 117 -35.17 -16.24 -10.21
C GLU A 117 -35.96 -14.93 -10.32
N GLY A 118 -35.81 -14.22 -11.45
CA GLY A 118 -36.23 -12.81 -11.55
C GLY A 118 -35.37 -11.92 -10.64
N ASP A 119 -36.03 -11.23 -9.71
CA ASP A 119 -35.39 -10.38 -8.68
C ASP A 119 -35.20 -11.09 -7.33
N LEU A 120 -35.69 -12.33 -7.21
CA LEU A 120 -35.53 -13.14 -6.00
C LEU A 120 -34.21 -13.91 -6.04
N ILE A 121 -33.60 -14.10 -4.87
CA ILE A 121 -32.55 -15.10 -4.70
C ILE A 121 -33.16 -16.46 -4.97
N LYS A 122 -32.47 -17.23 -5.82
CA LYS A 122 -32.92 -18.53 -6.30
C LYS A 122 -33.37 -19.44 -5.16
N SER A 123 -34.56 -20.03 -5.31
CA SER A 123 -35.22 -20.83 -4.26
C SER A 123 -34.53 -22.16 -3.97
N THR A 124 -33.96 -22.78 -5.00
CA THR A 124 -33.20 -24.04 -4.92
C THR A 124 -31.71 -23.80 -4.99
N ALA A 125 -30.99 -24.44 -4.08
CA ALA A 125 -29.54 -24.44 -4.00
C ALA A 125 -28.88 -24.98 -5.27
N THR A 126 -28.56 -24.09 -6.21
CA THR A 126 -27.85 -24.44 -7.44
C THR A 126 -26.33 -24.32 -7.26
N THR A 127 -25.90 -23.52 -6.28
CA THR A 127 -24.49 -23.23 -5.97
C THR A 127 -24.29 -23.19 -4.47
N GLY A 128 -23.06 -23.48 -4.03
CA GLY A 128 -22.69 -23.36 -2.62
C GLY A 128 -22.81 -21.92 -2.09
N PHE A 129 -22.70 -20.92 -2.96
CA PHE A 129 -22.96 -19.53 -2.60
C PHE A 129 -24.42 -19.32 -2.18
N VAL A 130 -25.38 -19.73 -3.02
CA VAL A 130 -26.83 -19.58 -2.72
C VAL A 130 -27.21 -20.33 -1.45
N ASP A 131 -26.64 -21.52 -1.24
CA ASP A 131 -26.80 -22.29 0.00
C ASP A 131 -26.43 -21.48 1.25
N VAL A 132 -25.22 -20.91 1.26
CA VAL A 132 -24.68 -20.18 2.41
C VAL A 132 -25.56 -18.96 2.71
N ILE A 133 -25.85 -18.13 1.71
CA ILE A 133 -26.58 -16.87 1.94
C ILE A 133 -28.03 -17.11 2.38
N ARG A 134 -28.70 -18.14 1.85
CA ARG A 134 -30.08 -18.47 2.25
C ARG A 134 -30.14 -19.01 3.66
N LYS A 135 -29.14 -19.82 4.04
CA LYS A 135 -29.01 -20.33 5.41
C LYS A 135 -28.80 -19.18 6.40
N GLU A 136 -27.91 -18.24 6.08
CA GLU A 136 -27.65 -17.07 6.92
C GLU A 136 -28.88 -16.16 7.03
N PHE A 137 -29.52 -15.85 5.89
CA PHE A 137 -30.72 -15.00 5.86
C PHE A 137 -31.86 -15.61 6.67
N THR A 138 -32.24 -16.86 6.40
CA THR A 138 -33.28 -17.57 7.15
C THR A 138 -32.91 -17.69 8.64
N GLY A 139 -31.64 -17.95 8.95
CA GLY A 139 -31.14 -18.05 10.32
C GLY A 139 -31.31 -16.76 11.11
N LEU A 140 -31.02 -15.61 10.51
CA LEU A 140 -31.19 -14.29 11.13
C LEU A 140 -32.65 -14.03 11.51
N TYR A 141 -33.59 -14.19 10.58
CA TYR A 141 -35.01 -13.92 10.84
C TYR A 141 -35.63 -14.92 11.83
N ASN A 142 -35.23 -16.20 11.77
CA ASN A 142 -35.65 -17.20 12.75
C ASN A 142 -35.14 -16.87 14.16
N MET A 143 -33.89 -16.40 14.30
CA MET A 143 -33.32 -15.96 15.57
C MET A 143 -34.07 -14.75 16.14
N LEU A 144 -34.50 -13.84 15.27
CA LEU A 144 -35.30 -12.66 15.65
C LEU A 144 -36.78 -13.00 15.92
N GLY A 145 -37.24 -14.23 15.64
CA GLY A 145 -38.62 -14.66 15.87
C GLY A 145 -39.65 -13.99 14.96
N ILE A 146 -39.23 -13.52 13.78
CA ILE A 146 -40.09 -12.80 12.83
C ILE A 146 -40.17 -13.55 11.49
N THR A 147 -41.26 -13.34 10.76
CA THR A 147 -41.47 -13.95 9.44
C THR A 147 -40.36 -13.58 8.48
N VAL A 148 -39.75 -14.58 7.84
CA VAL A 148 -38.70 -14.39 6.83
C VAL A 148 -39.30 -13.65 5.62
N PRO A 149 -38.84 -12.43 5.29
CA PRO A 149 -39.34 -11.71 4.13
C PRO A 149 -38.80 -12.30 2.82
N PRO A 150 -39.32 -11.89 1.65
CA PRO A 150 -38.77 -12.28 0.36
C PRO A 150 -37.28 -11.89 0.25
N PHE A 151 -36.42 -12.88 0.01
CA PHE A 151 -34.98 -12.63 -0.16
C PHE A 151 -34.71 -12.19 -1.60
N THR A 152 -34.51 -10.89 -1.79
CA THR A 152 -34.27 -10.27 -3.12
C THR A 152 -32.79 -10.07 -3.42
N ALA A 153 -32.44 -9.90 -4.69
CA ALA A 153 -31.07 -9.62 -5.15
C ALA A 153 -30.46 -8.35 -4.52
N GLN A 154 -31.28 -7.36 -4.17
CA GLN A 154 -30.84 -6.14 -3.50
C GLN A 154 -30.23 -6.40 -2.11
N HIS A 155 -30.68 -7.45 -1.42
CA HIS A 155 -30.16 -7.82 -0.10
C HIS A 155 -28.71 -8.33 -0.14
N ILE A 156 -28.16 -8.60 -1.33
CA ILE A 156 -26.74 -8.95 -1.52
C ILE A 156 -26.01 -7.95 -2.42
N GLY A 157 -26.58 -6.74 -2.54
CA GLY A 157 -25.96 -5.61 -3.21
C GLY A 157 -26.16 -5.55 -4.74
N PHE A 158 -26.93 -6.47 -5.34
CA PHE A 158 -27.27 -6.33 -6.75
C PHE A 158 -28.22 -5.13 -6.95
N PRO A 159 -28.02 -4.26 -7.94
CA PRO A 159 -28.81 -3.03 -8.10
C PRO A 159 -30.29 -3.32 -8.36
N ALA A 160 -31.15 -2.44 -7.83
CA ALA A 160 -32.60 -2.46 -8.03
C ALA A 160 -33.04 -1.06 -8.49
N GLY A 161 -33.31 -0.91 -9.79
CA GLY A 161 -33.55 0.41 -10.38
C GLY A 161 -32.29 1.28 -10.42
N THR A 162 -32.40 2.56 -10.02
CA THR A 162 -31.34 3.58 -10.11
C THR A 162 -30.62 3.85 -8.80
N ASN A 163 -30.70 2.93 -7.84
CA ASN A 163 -30.16 3.08 -6.49
C ASN A 163 -28.62 3.02 -6.39
N GLN A 164 -27.90 2.70 -7.47
CA GLN A 164 -26.43 2.65 -7.53
C GLN A 164 -25.91 3.34 -8.79
N SER A 165 -25.06 4.36 -8.62
CA SER A 165 -24.36 5.04 -9.72
C SER A 165 -23.14 4.25 -10.17
N VAL A 166 -22.76 4.37 -11.45
CA VAL A 166 -21.50 3.79 -11.97
C VAL A 166 -20.26 4.43 -11.34
N ASP A 167 -20.38 5.66 -10.85
CA ASP A 167 -19.30 6.40 -10.20
C ASP A 167 -19.12 6.06 -8.72
N ASP A 168 -20.05 5.27 -8.15
CA ASP A 168 -19.94 4.87 -6.75
C ASP A 168 -18.70 4.00 -6.53
N LEU A 169 -17.90 4.32 -5.50
CA LEU A 169 -16.70 3.55 -5.18
C LEU A 169 -17.09 2.17 -4.62
N ILE A 170 -16.36 1.12 -4.98
CA ILE A 170 -16.60 -0.23 -4.47
C ILE A 170 -16.47 -0.25 -2.93
N ASP A 171 -15.48 0.45 -2.39
CA ASP A 171 -15.25 0.56 -0.94
C ASP A 171 -16.45 1.16 -0.19
N ASP A 172 -17.26 2.02 -0.82
CA ASP A 172 -18.42 2.64 -0.17
C ASP A 172 -19.49 1.60 0.23
N TYR A 173 -19.43 0.40 -0.37
CA TYR A 173 -20.31 -0.72 -0.06
C TYR A 173 -19.69 -1.71 0.93
N PHE A 174 -18.37 -1.95 0.85
CA PHE A 174 -17.66 -2.84 1.78
C PHE A 174 -17.34 -2.22 3.14
N LEU A 175 -17.15 -0.89 3.19
CA LEU A 175 -16.75 -0.15 4.40
C LEU A 175 -17.90 0.69 4.98
N LYS A 176 -19.13 0.43 4.53
CA LYS A 176 -20.30 1.17 5.02
C LYS A 176 -20.55 0.95 6.51
N ILE A 177 -21.19 1.93 7.11
CA ILE A 177 -21.91 1.80 8.38
C ILE A 177 -23.38 2.02 8.07
N SER A 178 -24.24 1.13 8.56
CA SER A 178 -25.69 1.29 8.46
C SER A 178 -26.13 2.62 9.05
N LYS A 179 -26.79 3.44 8.25
CA LYS A 179 -27.34 4.74 8.66
C LYS A 179 -28.84 4.69 8.54
N VAL A 180 -29.50 5.08 9.62
CA VAL A 180 -30.95 5.17 9.73
C VAL A 180 -31.36 6.63 9.61
N GLU A 181 -32.27 6.91 8.70
CA GLU A 181 -32.94 8.21 8.59
C GLU A 181 -34.30 8.13 9.27
N VAL A 182 -34.63 9.13 10.10
CA VAL A 182 -35.92 9.21 10.76
C VAL A 182 -36.79 10.21 10.01
N THR A 183 -37.77 9.71 9.25
CA THR A 183 -38.76 10.56 8.58
C THR A 183 -40.14 10.28 9.19
N GLY A 184 -40.82 11.31 9.69
CA GLY A 184 -42.16 11.18 10.26
C GLY A 184 -42.26 10.19 11.42
N GLY A 185 -41.19 10.02 12.21
CA GLY A 185 -41.14 9.08 13.34
C GLY A 185 -40.81 7.63 12.96
N THR A 186 -40.62 7.33 11.67
CA THR A 186 -40.19 5.99 11.21
C THR A 186 -38.70 6.02 10.90
N ALA A 187 -37.95 5.10 11.50
CA ALA A 187 -36.55 4.85 11.23
C ALA A 187 -36.40 3.93 10.01
N THR A 188 -35.81 4.43 8.92
CA THR A 188 -35.53 3.64 7.70
C THR A 188 -34.05 3.70 7.35
N GLU A 189 -33.43 2.55 7.09
CA GLU A 189 -32.06 2.51 6.59
C GLU A 189 -31.99 3.08 5.17
N GLN A 190 -30.91 3.80 4.85
CA GLN A 190 -30.73 4.36 3.51
C GLN A 190 -30.79 3.27 2.42
N PRO A 191 -31.75 3.32 1.47
CA PRO A 191 -32.03 2.22 0.55
C PRO A 191 -30.84 1.80 -0.33
N LYS A 192 -29.93 2.73 -0.64
CA LYS A 192 -28.71 2.50 -1.43
C LYS A 192 -27.74 1.52 -0.75
N LYS A 193 -27.75 1.47 0.58
CA LYS A 193 -26.80 0.70 1.39
C LYS A 193 -27.48 -0.24 2.40
N ALA A 194 -28.80 -0.38 2.36
CA ALA A 194 -29.58 -1.24 3.27
C ALA A 194 -29.47 -2.73 2.91
N PHE A 195 -28.31 -3.33 3.16
CA PHE A 195 -28.03 -4.76 2.97
C PHE A 195 -26.77 -5.15 3.74
N GLU A 196 -26.46 -6.44 3.84
CA GLU A 196 -25.15 -6.89 4.35
C GLU A 196 -24.49 -7.81 3.34
N LEU A 197 -23.18 -7.64 3.14
CA LEU A 197 -22.44 -8.43 2.17
C LEU A 197 -22.08 -9.79 2.79
N PRO A 198 -22.47 -10.92 2.17
CA PRO A 198 -22.27 -12.24 2.73
C PRO A 198 -20.80 -12.63 2.80
N MET A 199 -20.42 -13.31 3.89
CA MET A 199 -19.09 -13.89 4.06
C MET A 199 -19.06 -15.30 3.47
N ILE A 200 -18.26 -15.50 2.44
CA ILE A 200 -18.20 -16.76 1.69
C ILE A 200 -16.89 -17.49 2.00
N PRO A 201 -16.92 -18.78 2.41
CA PRO A 201 -15.72 -19.58 2.61
C PRO A 201 -14.88 -19.73 1.34
N ARG A 202 -13.60 -20.10 1.52
CA ARG A 202 -12.72 -20.51 0.41
C ARG A 202 -13.24 -21.80 -0.22
N GLY A 203 -13.13 -21.92 -1.55
CA GLY A 203 -13.49 -23.13 -2.29
C GLY A 203 -14.99 -23.36 -2.38
N THR A 204 -15.81 -22.37 -2.02
CA THR A 204 -17.26 -22.43 -2.23
C THR A 204 -17.54 -22.30 -3.72
N HIS A 205 -18.38 -23.20 -4.26
CA HIS A 205 -18.90 -23.08 -5.63
C HIS A 205 -19.72 -21.81 -5.74
N LEU A 206 -19.14 -20.82 -6.43
CA LEU A 206 -19.68 -19.48 -6.55
C LEU A 206 -20.79 -19.43 -7.60
N GLY A 207 -20.54 -20.02 -8.76
CA GLY A 207 -21.45 -20.06 -9.90
C GLY A 207 -20.90 -20.90 -11.04
N ASN A 208 -21.69 -21.06 -12.10
CA ASN A 208 -21.28 -21.69 -13.35
C ASN A 208 -20.97 -20.64 -14.41
N VAL A 209 -20.24 -21.06 -15.42
CA VAL A 209 -19.93 -20.27 -16.61
C VAL A 209 -20.29 -21.09 -17.84
N THR A 210 -20.83 -20.40 -18.83
CA THR A 210 -20.96 -20.87 -20.21
C THR A 210 -20.27 -19.86 -21.12
N GLY A 211 -19.25 -20.29 -21.86
CA GLY A 211 -18.52 -19.45 -22.82
C GLY A 211 -17.17 -18.95 -22.29
N SER A 212 -17.17 -17.86 -21.51
CA SER A 212 -15.93 -17.23 -21.00
C SER A 212 -16.06 -16.71 -19.59
N ILE A 213 -14.93 -16.69 -18.87
CA ILE A 213 -14.77 -16.07 -17.56
C ILE A 213 -13.54 -15.16 -17.56
N GLY A 214 -13.68 -13.99 -16.95
CA GLY A 214 -12.58 -13.08 -16.67
C GLY A 214 -12.24 -13.07 -15.19
N ILE A 215 -10.98 -12.79 -14.85
CA ILE A 215 -10.55 -12.57 -13.47
C ILE A 215 -9.57 -11.39 -13.37
N ASP A 216 -9.75 -10.55 -12.36
CA ASP A 216 -8.77 -9.55 -11.94
C ASP A 216 -8.38 -9.80 -10.48
N ILE A 217 -7.08 -9.69 -10.19
CA ILE A 217 -6.54 -9.61 -8.83
C ILE A 217 -6.09 -8.17 -8.61
N VAL A 218 -6.78 -7.44 -7.74
CA VAL A 218 -6.53 -6.02 -7.45
C VAL A 218 -5.78 -5.92 -6.13
N LEU A 219 -4.60 -5.29 -6.14
CA LEU A 219 -3.76 -5.06 -4.98
C LEU A 219 -4.28 -3.87 -4.16
N ASN A 220 -3.97 -3.84 -2.87
CA ASN A 220 -4.40 -2.79 -1.95
C ASN A 220 -3.33 -1.70 -1.81
N GLU A 221 -3.70 -0.48 -2.15
CA GLU A 221 -2.90 0.73 -1.90
C GLU A 221 -3.33 1.46 -0.62
N GLY A 222 -4.49 1.11 -0.05
CA GLY A 222 -5.02 1.73 1.17
C GLY A 222 -6.53 1.93 1.15
N ASP A 223 -7.09 2.23 2.33
CA ASP A 223 -8.52 2.45 2.56
C ASP A 223 -8.82 3.94 2.86
N TYR A 224 -8.45 4.80 1.91
CA TYR A 224 -8.66 6.25 1.97
C TYR A 224 -9.01 6.82 0.59
N THR A 225 -9.54 8.04 0.56
CA THR A 225 -9.68 8.84 -0.66
C THR A 225 -8.69 10.00 -0.64
N VAL A 226 -8.23 10.39 -1.82
CA VAL A 226 -7.37 11.56 -2.00
C VAL A 226 -8.22 12.67 -2.58
N ALA A 227 -8.20 13.86 -1.96
CA ALA A 227 -8.86 15.02 -2.53
C ALA A 227 -8.18 15.42 -3.85
N ASN A 228 -8.98 15.73 -4.88
CA ASN A 228 -8.52 16.15 -6.20
C ASN A 228 -7.60 15.15 -6.92
N ASP A 229 -7.79 13.83 -6.71
CA ASP A 229 -7.00 12.80 -7.42
C ASP A 229 -7.08 12.99 -8.95
N PRO A 230 -5.96 13.29 -9.63
CA PRO A 230 -5.93 13.51 -11.07
C PRO A 230 -5.98 12.21 -11.86
N ASN A 231 -5.84 11.04 -11.21
CA ASN A 231 -5.88 9.74 -11.87
C ASN A 231 -7.27 9.51 -12.49
N PRO A 232 -7.38 9.36 -13.81
CA PRO A 232 -8.66 9.10 -14.47
C PRO A 232 -9.28 7.76 -14.09
N PHE A 233 -8.49 6.82 -13.57
CA PHE A 233 -8.98 5.52 -13.14
C PHE A 233 -9.40 5.54 -11.66
N GLN A 234 -10.56 4.94 -11.37
CA GLN A 234 -11.04 4.72 -10.01
C GLN A 234 -11.64 3.32 -9.88
N LEU A 235 -11.49 2.72 -8.68
CA LEU A 235 -12.12 1.45 -8.32
C LEU A 235 -13.61 1.67 -7.97
N ASN A 236 -14.40 2.00 -8.99
CA ASN A 236 -15.83 2.30 -8.92
C ASN A 236 -16.70 1.17 -9.51
N LEU A 237 -18.01 1.35 -9.51
CA LEU A 237 -18.94 0.39 -10.08
C LEU A 237 -18.83 0.28 -11.61
N ALA A 238 -18.33 1.29 -12.33
CA ALA A 238 -18.02 1.16 -13.76
C ALA A 238 -16.95 0.07 -13.99
N PHE A 239 -15.86 0.11 -13.21
CA PHE A 239 -14.85 -0.96 -13.20
C PHE A 239 -15.45 -2.30 -12.76
N ALA A 240 -16.21 -2.33 -11.65
CA ALA A 240 -16.81 -3.55 -11.11
C ALA A 240 -17.74 -4.24 -12.10
N ARG A 241 -18.50 -3.44 -12.87
CA ARG A 241 -19.50 -3.92 -13.83
C ARG A 241 -18.91 -4.28 -15.18
N SER A 242 -17.68 -3.88 -15.53
CA SER A 242 -17.13 -4.21 -16.84
C SER A 242 -17.13 -5.72 -17.10
N ALA A 243 -17.52 -6.16 -18.30
CA ALA A 243 -17.38 -7.57 -18.69
C ALA A 243 -15.92 -7.96 -18.93
N ASP A 244 -15.11 -6.97 -19.31
CA ASP A 244 -13.71 -7.14 -19.67
C ASP A 244 -12.97 -5.81 -19.43
N HIS A 245 -12.00 -5.77 -18.53
CA HIS A 245 -11.35 -4.52 -18.15
C HIS A 245 -9.94 -4.37 -18.76
N VAL A 246 -9.69 -3.16 -19.27
CA VAL A 246 -8.41 -2.71 -19.79
C VAL A 246 -8.16 -1.27 -19.34
N LEU A 247 -6.91 -0.96 -19.03
CA LEU A 247 -6.44 0.41 -18.85
C LEU A 247 -6.07 0.96 -20.23
N ASP A 248 -6.66 2.10 -20.60
CA ASP A 248 -6.41 2.74 -21.89
C ASP A 248 -5.82 4.14 -21.70
N GLN A 249 -4.60 4.35 -22.19
CA GLN A 249 -3.94 5.65 -22.12
C GLN A 249 -4.73 6.75 -22.87
N ALA A 250 -5.62 6.41 -23.80
CA ALA A 250 -6.47 7.39 -24.48
C ALA A 250 -7.44 8.12 -23.53
N ILE A 251 -7.78 7.54 -22.38
CA ILE A 251 -8.60 8.17 -21.34
C ILE A 251 -7.86 9.38 -20.72
N GLY A 252 -6.53 9.33 -20.68
CA GLY A 252 -5.69 10.41 -20.17
C GLY A 252 -5.54 11.53 -21.19
N ASN A 253 -6.17 12.68 -20.94
CA ASN A 253 -6.11 13.82 -21.85
C ASN A 253 -4.80 14.63 -21.78
N THR A 254 -3.95 14.40 -20.77
CA THR A 254 -2.62 15.02 -20.63
C THR A 254 -1.52 13.97 -20.52
N ALA A 255 -0.26 14.32 -20.80
CA ALA A 255 0.88 13.41 -20.66
C ALA A 255 1.00 12.86 -19.23
N PHE A 256 0.76 13.70 -18.23
CA PHE A 256 0.74 13.29 -16.82
C PHE A 256 -0.38 12.30 -16.52
N LYS A 257 -1.62 12.55 -16.96
CA LYS A 257 -2.74 11.61 -16.76
C LYS A 257 -2.53 10.27 -17.47
N LYS A 258 -1.92 10.28 -18.67
CA LYS A 258 -1.52 9.05 -19.37
C LYS A 258 -0.52 8.25 -18.54
N LYS A 259 0.43 8.94 -17.90
CA LYS A 259 1.41 8.33 -17.00
C LYS A 259 0.74 7.75 -15.76
N LEU A 260 -0.21 8.45 -15.15
CA LEU A 260 -0.99 7.93 -14.02
C LEU A 260 -1.81 6.70 -14.39
N ILE A 261 -2.43 6.66 -15.57
CA ILE A 261 -3.10 5.44 -16.08
C ILE A 261 -2.11 4.29 -16.22
N ARG A 262 -0.87 4.56 -16.65
CA ARG A 262 0.19 3.55 -16.68
C ARG A 262 0.58 3.07 -15.29
N GLU A 263 0.70 3.98 -14.33
CA GLU A 263 0.96 3.62 -12.92
C GLU A 263 -0.11 2.67 -12.38
N THR A 264 -1.38 2.87 -12.73
CA THR A 264 -2.47 2.00 -12.30
C THR A 264 -2.25 0.52 -12.66
N ALA A 265 -1.45 0.19 -13.68
CA ALA A 265 -1.14 -1.20 -14.02
C ALA A 265 -0.44 -1.96 -12.87
N THR A 266 0.27 -1.25 -11.97
CA THR A 266 0.93 -1.86 -10.80
C THR A 266 -0.07 -2.32 -9.73
N GLN A 267 -1.33 -1.86 -9.80
CA GLN A 267 -2.42 -2.27 -8.90
C GLN A 267 -3.01 -3.64 -9.27
N PHE A 268 -2.56 -4.26 -10.35
CA PHE A 268 -3.11 -5.52 -10.83
C PHE A 268 -2.06 -6.62 -10.90
N LEU A 269 -2.47 -7.84 -10.58
CA LEU A 269 -1.64 -9.04 -10.68
C LEU A 269 -2.28 -10.06 -11.62
N ASP A 270 -1.47 -10.64 -12.52
CA ASP A 270 -1.91 -11.75 -13.36
C ASP A 270 -2.28 -12.99 -12.53
N ILE A 271 -3.35 -13.69 -12.92
CA ILE A 271 -3.80 -14.89 -12.22
C ILE A 271 -2.80 -16.05 -12.33
N ALA A 272 -2.08 -16.19 -13.45
CA ALA A 272 -1.06 -17.23 -13.56
C ALA A 272 0.14 -16.92 -12.66
N ALA A 273 0.57 -15.65 -12.60
CA ALA A 273 1.60 -15.20 -11.66
C ALA A 273 1.17 -15.35 -10.19
N PHE A 274 -0.09 -15.03 -9.85
CA PHE A 274 -0.66 -15.25 -8.51
C PHE A 274 -0.53 -16.70 -8.06
N TYR A 275 -0.94 -17.67 -8.90
CA TYR A 275 -0.76 -19.07 -8.58
C TYR A 275 0.71 -19.50 -8.61
N GLY A 276 1.50 -18.94 -9.51
CA GLY A 276 2.95 -19.17 -9.57
C GLY A 276 3.71 -18.75 -8.30
N LEU A 277 3.24 -17.72 -7.57
CA LEU A 277 3.78 -17.37 -6.25
C LEU A 277 3.70 -18.52 -5.24
N HIS A 278 2.79 -19.51 -5.42
CA HIS A 278 2.71 -20.68 -4.54
C HIS A 278 3.94 -21.60 -4.68
N THR A 279 4.78 -21.41 -5.70
CA THR A 279 6.08 -22.09 -5.82
C THR A 279 7.17 -21.46 -4.94
N GLN A 280 6.96 -20.24 -4.44
CA GLN A 280 7.90 -19.53 -3.57
C GLN A 280 7.59 -19.90 -2.11
N GLY A 281 8.29 -20.90 -1.58
CA GLY A 281 8.11 -21.35 -0.19
C GLY A 281 7.17 -22.56 -0.07
N LYS A 282 6.33 -22.59 0.97
CA LYS A 282 5.46 -23.73 1.32
C LYS A 282 4.02 -23.53 0.87
N GLY A 283 3.82 -23.10 -0.38
CA GLY A 283 2.50 -22.77 -0.92
C GLY A 283 1.59 -24.00 -1.08
N LYS A 284 0.27 -23.75 -1.04
CA LYS A 284 -0.76 -24.77 -1.25
C LYS A 284 -1.90 -24.23 -2.12
N ILE A 285 -2.22 -24.94 -3.19
CA ILE A 285 -3.41 -24.68 -4.01
C ILE A 285 -4.39 -25.83 -3.83
N HIS A 286 -5.54 -25.55 -3.23
CA HIS A 286 -6.64 -26.51 -3.05
C HIS A 286 -7.47 -26.60 -4.33
N MET A 287 -7.89 -27.82 -4.68
CA MET A 287 -8.62 -28.12 -5.91
C MET A 287 -10.04 -28.62 -5.63
N SER A 288 -10.92 -28.59 -6.65
CA SER A 288 -12.31 -29.03 -6.56
C SER A 288 -12.51 -30.53 -6.30
N ASP A 289 -11.49 -31.35 -6.52
CA ASP A 289 -11.47 -32.79 -6.21
C ASP A 289 -10.82 -33.09 -4.85
N ASN A 290 -10.61 -32.07 -4.02
CA ASN A 290 -9.90 -32.11 -2.73
C ASN A 290 -8.39 -32.43 -2.81
N SER A 291 -7.80 -32.46 -4.01
CA SER A 291 -6.33 -32.51 -4.14
C SER A 291 -5.69 -31.17 -3.76
N VAL A 292 -4.42 -31.21 -3.36
CA VAL A 292 -3.63 -30.02 -3.01
C VAL A 292 -2.33 -30.03 -3.82
N LEU A 293 -2.10 -28.97 -4.59
CA LEU A 293 -0.89 -28.81 -5.41
C LEU A 293 0.17 -28.04 -4.60
N GLN A 294 1.41 -28.52 -4.63
CA GLN A 294 2.52 -27.93 -3.85
C GLN A 294 3.84 -27.83 -4.62
N THR A 295 4.03 -28.62 -5.67
CA THR A 295 5.29 -28.64 -6.44
C THR A 295 5.24 -27.72 -7.66
N PRO A 296 6.40 -27.23 -8.16
CA PRO A 296 6.46 -26.45 -9.39
C PRO A 296 5.84 -27.15 -10.60
N ASP A 297 6.04 -28.47 -10.75
CA ASP A 297 5.44 -29.25 -11.84
C ASP A 297 3.91 -29.29 -11.75
N GLU A 298 3.35 -29.58 -10.57
CA GLU A 298 1.90 -29.61 -10.36
C GLU A 298 1.25 -28.25 -10.61
N ILE A 299 1.83 -27.20 -10.02
CA ILE A 299 1.31 -25.83 -10.14
C ILE A 299 1.39 -25.37 -11.59
N TYR A 300 2.53 -25.57 -12.26
CA TYR A 300 2.69 -25.23 -13.68
C TYR A 300 1.67 -25.97 -14.55
N ASN A 301 1.50 -27.28 -14.35
CA ASN A 301 0.57 -28.08 -15.12
C ASN A 301 -0.89 -27.60 -14.96
N GLN A 302 -1.23 -27.04 -13.81
CA GLN A 302 -2.55 -26.45 -13.57
C GLN A 302 -2.75 -25.11 -14.29
N ILE A 303 -1.70 -24.28 -14.39
CA ILE A 303 -1.79 -22.95 -15.01
C ILE A 303 -1.35 -22.91 -16.48
N GLN A 304 -0.79 -23.98 -17.04
CA GLN A 304 -0.21 -24.00 -18.39
C GLN A 304 -1.14 -23.59 -19.54
N LYS A 305 -2.46 -23.52 -19.29
CA LYS A 305 -3.47 -23.08 -20.26
C LYS A 305 -3.60 -21.55 -20.33
N PHE A 306 -3.07 -20.83 -19.37
CA PHE A 306 -2.87 -19.38 -19.47
C PHE A 306 -1.64 -19.12 -20.36
N LEU A 307 -1.76 -18.20 -21.32
CA LEU A 307 -0.65 -17.82 -22.20
C LEU A 307 0.51 -17.17 -21.43
N THR A 308 0.27 -16.72 -20.18
CA THR A 308 1.24 -16.13 -19.25
C THR A 308 1.87 -17.15 -18.31
N ALA A 309 1.61 -18.45 -18.47
CA ALA A 309 2.10 -19.50 -17.55
C ALA A 309 3.63 -19.58 -17.40
N GLN A 310 4.39 -18.98 -18.34
CA GLN A 310 5.85 -18.87 -18.31
C GLN A 310 6.33 -17.41 -18.23
N THR A 311 5.46 -16.46 -17.91
CA THR A 311 5.81 -15.04 -17.84
C THR A 311 6.22 -14.65 -16.43
N THR A 312 7.42 -14.08 -16.31
CA THR A 312 7.83 -13.35 -15.10
C THR A 312 7.50 -11.88 -15.30
N TYR A 313 6.79 -11.29 -14.33
CA TYR A 313 6.51 -9.87 -14.29
C TYR A 313 7.51 -9.18 -13.36
N LEU A 314 8.10 -8.08 -13.81
CA LEU A 314 9.03 -7.26 -13.03
C LEU A 314 8.41 -5.86 -12.82
N TYR A 315 8.30 -5.46 -11.55
CA TYR A 315 7.96 -4.10 -11.14
C TYR A 315 9.04 -3.55 -10.20
N ILE A 316 9.48 -2.34 -10.48
CA ILE A 316 10.44 -1.59 -9.66
C ILE A 316 9.73 -0.34 -9.17
N GLN A 317 9.54 -0.24 -7.86
CA GLN A 317 9.10 0.99 -7.22
C GLN A 317 10.32 1.88 -7.02
N GLY A 318 10.28 3.09 -7.55
CA GLY A 318 11.28 4.14 -7.35
C GLY A 318 10.89 5.12 -6.26
N SER A 319 11.46 6.32 -6.35
CA SER A 319 11.21 7.42 -5.42
C SER A 319 9.74 7.80 -5.35
N ARG A 320 9.30 8.27 -4.17
CA ARG A 320 7.94 8.78 -3.94
C ARG A 320 6.81 7.79 -4.22
N GLN A 321 7.10 6.49 -4.04
CA GLN A 321 6.18 5.37 -4.30
C GLN A 321 5.64 5.34 -5.74
N ARG A 322 6.34 5.96 -6.68
CA ARG A 322 6.08 5.86 -8.11
C ARG A 322 6.94 4.75 -8.72
N SER A 323 6.62 4.38 -9.95
CA SER A 323 7.43 3.46 -10.73
C SER A 323 8.84 3.99 -11.05
N TYR A 324 9.74 3.09 -11.47
CA TYR A 324 11.15 3.36 -11.68
C TYR A 324 11.40 4.23 -12.90
N ASN A 325 11.99 5.40 -12.68
CA ASN A 325 12.17 6.44 -13.69
C ASN A 325 10.88 7.19 -14.03
N PHE A 326 9.85 7.12 -13.18
CA PHE A 326 8.68 7.97 -13.32
C PHE A 326 9.12 9.43 -13.54
N TYR A 327 9.97 10.00 -12.68
CA TYR A 327 10.42 11.40 -12.82
C TYR A 327 11.55 11.63 -13.86
N GLY A 328 11.96 10.61 -14.62
CA GLY A 328 13.04 10.74 -15.61
C GLY A 328 14.46 10.84 -15.03
N ASN A 329 14.61 10.75 -13.71
CA ASN A 329 15.87 10.93 -12.98
C ASN A 329 16.82 9.71 -13.06
N GLN A 330 16.37 8.57 -13.59
CA GLN A 330 17.16 7.34 -13.71
C GLN A 330 17.85 7.20 -15.07
N ASN A 331 17.53 8.06 -16.03
CA ASN A 331 18.17 8.07 -17.34
C ASN A 331 19.69 8.26 -17.23
N LEU A 332 20.42 7.60 -18.12
CA LEU A 332 21.83 7.92 -18.36
C LEU A 332 21.95 9.25 -19.11
N GLU A 333 23.06 9.95 -18.92
CA GLU A 333 23.33 11.20 -19.63
C GLU A 333 23.26 10.99 -21.15
N GLY A 334 22.47 11.84 -21.84
CA GLY A 334 22.28 11.76 -23.29
C GLY A 334 21.47 10.55 -23.79
N SER A 335 20.80 9.78 -22.91
CA SER A 335 20.05 8.57 -23.28
C SER A 335 18.72 8.45 -22.53
N THR A 336 17.76 7.69 -23.09
CA THR A 336 16.55 7.25 -22.36
C THR A 336 16.73 5.88 -21.69
N HIS A 337 17.85 5.21 -21.92
CA HIS A 337 18.16 3.94 -21.27
C HIS A 337 18.49 4.17 -19.80
N ASN A 338 18.01 3.26 -18.95
CA ASN A 338 18.03 3.40 -17.49
C ASN A 338 18.16 2.06 -16.75
N ILE A 339 18.32 0.94 -17.47
CA ILE A 339 18.50 -0.39 -16.87
C ILE A 339 19.36 -1.27 -17.77
N LYS A 340 20.19 -2.12 -17.17
CA LYS A 340 20.75 -3.30 -17.84
C LYS A 340 20.00 -4.53 -17.35
N ILE A 341 19.44 -5.32 -18.26
CA ILE A 341 18.61 -6.48 -17.91
C ILE A 341 18.93 -7.67 -18.82
N GLY A 342 18.83 -8.90 -18.32
CA GLY A 342 19.06 -10.09 -19.13
C GLY A 342 19.02 -11.38 -18.32
N PRO A 343 19.23 -12.54 -18.96
CA PRO A 343 19.19 -13.82 -18.28
C PRO A 343 20.44 -14.11 -17.43
N THR A 344 21.58 -13.48 -17.74
CA THR A 344 22.85 -13.72 -17.04
C THR A 344 23.66 -12.43 -16.93
N ALA A 345 24.57 -12.33 -15.95
CA ALA A 345 25.41 -11.15 -15.76
C ALA A 345 26.32 -10.83 -16.97
N SER A 346 26.68 -11.85 -17.77
CA SER A 346 27.46 -11.69 -19.01
C SER A 346 26.63 -11.31 -20.24
N ASN A 347 25.29 -11.33 -20.14
CA ASN A 347 24.39 -11.12 -21.28
C ASN A 347 23.29 -10.12 -20.90
N LEU A 348 23.70 -8.93 -20.46
CA LEU A 348 22.79 -7.83 -20.13
C LEU A 348 22.64 -6.90 -21.32
N SER A 349 21.41 -6.58 -21.69
CA SER A 349 21.08 -5.52 -22.66
C SER A 349 20.81 -4.22 -21.92
N LEU A 350 21.38 -3.13 -22.42
CA LEU A 350 21.01 -1.78 -22.00
C LEU A 350 19.65 -1.42 -22.63
N GLU A 351 18.67 -1.11 -21.79
CA GLU A 351 17.29 -0.90 -22.20
C GLU A 351 16.66 0.29 -21.47
N GLN A 352 15.52 0.75 -22.00
CA GLN A 352 14.63 1.68 -21.33
C GLN A 352 13.57 0.87 -20.58
N PHE A 353 13.66 0.85 -19.24
CA PHE A 353 12.55 0.46 -18.38
C PHE A 353 11.41 1.46 -18.58
N GLU A 354 10.16 1.00 -18.49
CA GLU A 354 8.96 1.86 -18.66
C GLU A 354 8.72 2.45 -20.06
N ALA A 355 9.37 1.95 -21.11
CA ALA A 355 9.12 2.44 -22.48
C ALA A 355 7.62 2.39 -22.89
N GLY A 356 6.82 1.53 -22.27
CA GLY A 356 5.36 1.45 -22.47
C GLY A 356 4.55 1.38 -21.17
N TRP A 357 4.93 0.53 -20.22
CA TRP A 357 4.21 0.28 -18.96
C TRP A 357 5.22 -0.03 -17.82
N PRO A 358 4.89 0.27 -16.55
CA PRO A 358 5.78 0.05 -15.40
C PRO A 358 5.90 -1.41 -14.95
N VAL A 359 5.05 -2.29 -15.49
CA VAL A 359 5.10 -3.73 -15.26
C VAL A 359 5.71 -4.39 -16.50
N LYS A 360 6.96 -4.84 -16.40
CA LYS A 360 7.70 -5.46 -17.51
C LYS A 360 7.43 -6.95 -17.59
N GLU A 361 7.03 -7.43 -18.77
CA GLU A 361 6.81 -8.84 -19.08
C GLU A 361 8.08 -9.51 -19.59
N LEU A 362 8.52 -10.58 -18.93
CA LEU A 362 9.67 -11.40 -19.30
C LEU A 362 9.18 -12.81 -19.62
N ALA A 363 8.86 -13.05 -20.90
CA ALA A 363 8.31 -14.32 -21.35
C ALA A 363 9.38 -15.42 -21.42
N ALA A 364 9.12 -16.54 -20.74
CA ALA A 364 9.93 -17.76 -20.78
C ALA A 364 11.42 -17.57 -20.48
N GLN A 365 11.77 -16.58 -19.65
CA GLN A 365 13.15 -16.35 -19.24
C GLN A 365 13.56 -17.36 -18.15
N PRO A 366 14.72 -18.01 -18.26
CA PRO A 366 15.17 -19.01 -17.29
C PRO A 366 15.73 -18.39 -16.00
N SER A 367 16.05 -17.11 -16.01
CA SER A 367 16.64 -16.35 -14.91
C SER A 367 16.47 -14.87 -15.20
N LEU A 368 16.65 -14.04 -14.17
CA LEU A 368 16.59 -12.60 -14.28
C LEU A 368 17.81 -11.99 -13.59
N VAL A 369 18.60 -11.22 -14.33
CA VAL A 369 19.69 -10.39 -13.82
C VAL A 369 19.42 -8.95 -14.20
N LEU A 370 19.63 -8.04 -13.26
CA LEU A 370 19.45 -6.61 -13.46
C LEU A 370 20.59 -5.80 -12.85
N GLN A 371 20.95 -4.70 -13.52
CA GLN A 371 21.70 -3.59 -12.93
C GLN A 371 20.90 -2.31 -13.13
N LEU A 372 20.69 -1.58 -12.04
CA LEU A 372 19.93 -0.34 -12.02
C LEU A 372 20.90 0.85 -12.05
N THR A 373 20.46 2.01 -12.54
CA THR A 373 21.33 3.17 -12.58
C THR A 373 21.51 3.77 -11.20
N THR A 374 22.68 4.32 -10.93
CA THR A 374 23.03 4.95 -9.66
C THR A 374 23.96 6.13 -9.89
N ASP A 375 24.02 7.05 -8.93
CA ASP A 375 25.06 8.08 -8.81
C ASP A 375 26.12 7.69 -7.77
N ASN A 376 26.10 6.43 -7.32
CA ASN A 376 27.02 5.85 -6.36
C ASN A 376 27.00 6.53 -4.98
N ASN A 377 25.87 7.15 -4.60
CA ASN A 377 25.69 7.74 -3.28
C ASN A 377 25.59 6.66 -2.18
N ASP A 378 25.98 7.00 -0.95
CA ASP A 378 26.05 6.06 0.19
C ASP A 378 24.69 5.69 0.78
N ALA A 379 23.65 6.50 0.54
CA ALA A 379 22.25 6.22 0.89
C ALA A 379 21.56 5.28 -0.11
N ALA A 380 22.23 4.90 -1.21
CA ALA A 380 21.64 4.02 -2.21
C ALA A 380 21.27 2.65 -1.62
N ALA A 381 20.01 2.28 -1.80
CA ALA A 381 19.40 1.12 -1.16
C ALA A 381 18.35 0.44 -2.04
N MET A 382 18.19 -0.86 -1.81
CA MET A 382 17.20 -1.68 -2.47
C MET A 382 16.61 -2.70 -1.50
N TYR A 383 15.31 -2.96 -1.64
CA TYR A 383 14.61 -4.04 -0.94
C TYR A 383 13.79 -4.88 -1.91
N VAL A 384 13.95 -6.20 -1.86
CA VAL A 384 13.18 -7.14 -2.67
C VAL A 384 11.93 -7.59 -1.92
N LYS A 385 10.80 -6.91 -2.19
CA LYS A 385 9.49 -7.21 -1.63
C LYS A 385 8.94 -8.57 -2.07
N GLN A 386 9.11 -8.92 -3.35
CA GLN A 386 8.67 -10.21 -3.93
C GLN A 386 9.72 -10.76 -4.90
N GLY A 387 9.92 -12.08 -4.90
CA GLY A 387 10.93 -12.76 -5.71
C GLY A 387 12.01 -13.46 -4.87
N VAL A 388 12.82 -14.31 -5.49
CA VAL A 388 13.88 -15.06 -4.80
C VAL A 388 15.23 -14.62 -5.35
N LEU A 389 16.13 -14.16 -4.49
CA LEU A 389 17.49 -13.80 -4.89
C LEU A 389 18.31 -15.08 -5.12
N HIS A 390 19.22 -15.05 -6.09
CA HIS A 390 20.21 -16.10 -6.26
C HIS A 390 21.21 -16.07 -5.11
N ALA A 391 21.79 -17.24 -4.77
CA ALA A 391 22.74 -17.37 -3.67
C ALA A 391 23.98 -16.46 -3.83
N ASP A 392 24.33 -16.13 -5.08
CA ASP A 392 25.48 -15.26 -5.41
C ASP A 392 25.15 -13.76 -5.26
N THR A 393 23.89 -13.39 -5.11
CA THR A 393 23.52 -11.98 -4.90
C THR A 393 23.72 -11.63 -3.43
N ALA A 394 24.77 -10.85 -3.13
CA ALA A 394 25.05 -10.37 -1.78
C ALA A 394 23.87 -9.54 -1.24
N ASN A 395 23.34 -9.94 -0.09
CA ASN A 395 22.20 -9.29 0.55
C ASN A 395 22.20 -9.54 2.06
N GLU A 396 21.44 -8.73 2.79
CA GLU A 396 21.13 -8.86 4.21
C GLU A 396 19.61 -9.11 4.30
N ASP A 397 19.20 -10.38 4.18
CA ASP A 397 17.78 -10.78 4.17
C ASP A 397 16.93 -9.97 3.18
N TYR A 398 17.35 -9.94 1.91
CA TYR A 398 16.72 -9.22 0.80
C TYR A 398 16.86 -7.69 0.80
N PHE A 399 17.60 -7.13 1.76
CA PHE A 399 18.10 -5.76 1.72
C PHE A 399 19.47 -5.72 1.05
N ILE A 400 19.66 -4.79 0.11
CA ILE A 400 20.90 -4.66 -0.67
C ILE A 400 21.28 -3.18 -0.68
N ARG A 401 22.45 -2.84 -0.12
CA ARG A 401 22.94 -1.46 0.07
C ARG A 401 24.45 -1.41 0.12
N GLY A 402 25.03 -0.21 0.07
CA GLY A 402 26.47 0.02 0.24
C GLY A 402 27.28 -0.95 -0.63
N LYS A 403 28.29 -1.63 -0.08
CA LYS A 403 29.13 -2.57 -0.83
C LYS A 403 28.37 -3.76 -1.44
N ASN A 404 27.17 -4.11 -0.97
CA ASN A 404 26.37 -5.20 -1.56
C ASN A 404 25.65 -4.72 -2.83
N LEU A 405 25.38 -3.42 -2.95
CA LEU A 405 24.68 -2.80 -4.08
C LEU A 405 25.62 -2.11 -5.06
N LEU A 406 26.57 -1.34 -4.55
CA LEU A 406 27.41 -0.40 -5.28
C LEU A 406 28.67 -1.06 -5.82
N GLN A 407 29.13 -0.59 -6.98
CA GLN A 407 30.39 -1.01 -7.58
C GLN A 407 31.53 -0.11 -7.04
N GLU A 408 32.65 -0.71 -6.66
CA GLU A 408 33.86 0.04 -6.31
C GLU A 408 34.63 0.39 -7.59
N GLU A 409 35.25 1.56 -7.64
CA GLU A 409 36.06 1.99 -8.78
C GLU A 409 37.23 1.00 -9.01
N GLY A 410 37.30 0.43 -10.21
CA GLY A 410 38.29 -0.57 -10.59
C GLY A 410 38.20 -0.95 -12.06
N ASN A 411 39.12 -1.79 -12.54
CA ASN A 411 39.16 -2.21 -13.94
C ASN A 411 37.87 -2.93 -14.36
N GLY A 412 37.08 -2.27 -15.22
CA GLY A 412 35.84 -2.83 -15.80
C GLY A 412 34.56 -2.58 -14.99
N ALA A 413 34.63 -1.83 -13.88
CA ALA A 413 33.44 -1.41 -13.14
C ALA A 413 32.78 -0.20 -13.81
N ASP A 414 31.46 -0.24 -13.98
CA ASP A 414 30.66 0.88 -14.51
C ASP A 414 29.84 1.46 -13.36
N THR A 415 30.38 2.49 -12.71
CA THR A 415 29.80 3.12 -11.50
C THR A 415 28.49 3.86 -11.77
N ASN A 416 28.06 3.99 -13.04
CA ASN A 416 26.71 4.43 -13.37
C ASN A 416 25.64 3.38 -13.08
N PHE A 417 26.05 2.15 -12.74
CA PHE A 417 25.17 1.02 -12.46
C PHE A 417 25.49 0.34 -11.12
N THR A 418 24.49 -0.31 -10.54
CA THR A 418 24.67 -1.22 -9.41
C THR A 418 25.46 -2.46 -9.82
N LYS A 419 25.95 -3.23 -8.85
CA LYS A 419 26.35 -4.63 -9.06
C LYS A 419 25.19 -5.43 -9.68
N PRO A 420 25.48 -6.50 -10.45
CA PRO A 420 24.45 -7.39 -10.96
C PRO A 420 23.63 -8.02 -9.82
N ILE A 421 22.33 -7.81 -9.85
CA ILE A 421 21.36 -8.41 -8.93
C ILE A 421 20.72 -9.57 -9.66
N THR A 422 20.96 -10.79 -9.19
CA THR A 422 20.46 -12.02 -9.81
C THR A 422 19.30 -12.61 -9.01
N PHE A 423 18.24 -12.98 -9.72
CA PHE A 423 17.04 -13.63 -9.20
C PHE A 423 16.95 -15.07 -9.69
N SER A 424 16.56 -15.96 -8.77
CA SER A 424 16.22 -17.35 -9.05
C SER A 424 14.74 -17.43 -9.43
N LEU A 425 14.46 -17.93 -10.63
CA LEU A 425 13.09 -18.20 -11.09
C LEU A 425 12.79 -19.69 -10.94
N ASN A 426 11.61 -20.01 -10.39
CA ASN A 426 11.20 -21.40 -10.22
C ASN A 426 10.90 -22.07 -11.56
N LYS A 427 11.30 -23.32 -11.67
CA LYS A 427 11.16 -24.11 -12.90
C LYS A 427 10.58 -25.48 -12.60
N THR A 428 9.93 -26.03 -13.62
CA THR A 428 9.52 -27.44 -13.66
C THR A 428 10.72 -28.35 -13.88
N SER A 429 10.52 -29.65 -13.65
CA SER A 429 11.48 -30.71 -14.01
C SER A 429 11.86 -30.70 -15.51
N ALA A 430 10.96 -30.20 -16.38
CA ALA A 430 11.19 -30.01 -17.80
C ALA A 430 11.84 -28.65 -18.15
N ASN A 431 12.40 -27.95 -17.16
CA ASN A 431 13.07 -26.65 -17.31
C ASN A 431 12.18 -25.53 -17.89
N LYS A 432 10.86 -25.60 -17.66
CA LYS A 432 9.93 -24.51 -17.99
C LYS A 432 9.82 -23.57 -16.81
N THR A 433 9.99 -22.28 -17.04
CA THR A 433 9.77 -21.25 -16.01
C THR A 433 8.31 -21.23 -15.59
N VAL A 434 8.04 -21.22 -14.29
CA VAL A 434 6.69 -21.02 -13.76
C VAL A 434 6.44 -19.52 -13.66
N ALA A 435 5.25 -19.06 -14.07
CA ALA A 435 4.85 -17.66 -13.97
C ALA A 435 5.18 -17.08 -12.59
N SER A 436 5.65 -15.84 -12.52
CA SER A 436 6.09 -15.26 -11.26
C SER A 436 5.97 -13.74 -11.27
N PHE A 437 6.05 -13.14 -10.09
CA PHE A 437 6.10 -11.70 -9.90
C PHE A 437 7.32 -11.34 -9.06
N VAL A 438 8.14 -10.43 -9.58
CA VAL A 438 9.29 -9.84 -8.90
C VAL A 438 8.97 -8.36 -8.66
N GLN A 439 8.98 -7.97 -7.39
CA GLN A 439 8.73 -6.60 -6.96
C GLN A 439 9.87 -6.16 -6.05
N LEU A 440 10.45 -5.01 -6.35
CA LEU A 440 11.50 -4.41 -5.53
C LEU A 440 11.28 -2.91 -5.39
N ILE A 441 11.81 -2.34 -4.31
CA ILE A 441 11.87 -0.92 -4.02
C ILE A 441 13.33 -0.50 -4.19
N TYR A 442 13.59 0.55 -4.94
CA TYR A 442 14.93 1.01 -5.25
C TYR A 442 15.06 2.52 -5.19
N GLU A 443 16.03 2.97 -4.39
CA GLU A 443 16.43 4.37 -4.27
C GLU A 443 17.93 4.43 -4.47
N GLY A 444 18.38 4.72 -5.70
CA GLY A 444 19.81 4.68 -6.05
C GLY A 444 20.39 5.93 -6.69
N LYS A 445 19.55 6.93 -6.99
CA LYS A 445 19.99 8.27 -7.43
C LYS A 445 19.31 9.33 -6.58
N THR A 446 20.06 10.35 -6.17
CA THR A 446 19.53 11.51 -5.49
C THR A 446 18.52 12.23 -6.38
N VAL A 447 17.32 12.49 -5.85
CA VAL A 447 16.29 13.25 -6.54
C VAL A 447 16.55 14.73 -6.32
N LYS A 448 16.74 15.47 -7.41
CA LYS A 448 16.94 16.92 -7.39
C LYS A 448 15.67 17.65 -7.81
N ILE A 449 15.33 18.70 -7.08
CA ILE A 449 14.22 19.57 -7.39
C ILE A 449 14.77 20.93 -7.77
N THR A 450 14.39 21.40 -8.94
CA THR A 450 14.79 22.73 -9.41
C THR A 450 13.61 23.67 -9.30
N SER A 451 13.74 24.71 -8.49
CA SER A 451 12.79 25.80 -8.36
C SER A 451 13.33 27.01 -9.11
N GLU A 452 12.47 27.66 -9.88
CA GLU A 452 12.78 28.92 -10.57
C GLU A 452 12.00 30.04 -9.91
N THR A 453 12.70 31.05 -9.41
CA THR A 453 12.08 32.30 -8.94
C THR A 453 12.32 33.40 -9.96
N PRO A 454 11.35 34.31 -10.19
CA PRO A 454 11.58 35.47 -11.04
C PRO A 454 12.82 36.23 -10.56
N GLY A 455 13.63 36.72 -11.51
CA GLY A 455 14.77 37.56 -11.16
C GLY A 455 14.34 38.79 -10.37
N PRO A 456 15.24 39.38 -9.56
CA PRO A 456 14.90 40.44 -8.62
C PRO A 456 14.27 41.68 -9.29
N ASN A 457 14.49 41.89 -10.60
CA ASN A 457 13.87 42.96 -11.38
C ASN A 457 13.12 42.43 -12.62
N PRO A 458 12.10 43.17 -13.12
CA PRO A 458 11.43 42.83 -14.38
C PRO A 458 12.42 42.75 -15.55
N GLY A 459 12.54 41.57 -16.17
CA GLY A 459 13.47 41.30 -17.28
C GLY A 459 14.75 40.56 -16.87
N ASP A 460 15.03 40.40 -15.58
CA ASP A 460 16.11 39.55 -15.09
C ASP A 460 15.80 38.05 -15.36
N PRO A 461 16.82 37.23 -15.67
CA PRO A 461 16.63 35.79 -15.80
C PRO A 461 16.14 35.19 -14.48
N ALA A 462 15.35 34.13 -14.56
CA ALA A 462 14.91 33.41 -13.38
C ALA A 462 16.12 32.85 -12.62
N VAL A 463 16.09 32.96 -11.29
CA VAL A 463 17.08 32.34 -10.43
C VAL A 463 16.68 30.88 -10.23
N SER A 464 17.57 29.97 -10.61
CA SER A 464 17.37 28.53 -10.47
C SER A 464 18.04 28.03 -9.21
N THR A 465 17.26 27.52 -8.26
CA THR A 465 17.75 26.89 -7.02
C THR A 465 17.47 25.40 -7.07
N SER A 466 18.51 24.58 -6.83
CA SER A 466 18.38 23.13 -6.78
C SER A 466 18.38 22.64 -5.33
N TYR A 467 17.46 21.74 -5.00
CA TYR A 467 17.32 21.11 -3.70
C TYR A 467 17.47 19.59 -3.85
N ASP A 468 18.35 18.99 -3.07
CA ASP A 468 18.47 17.54 -2.98
C ASP A 468 17.43 17.02 -1.96
N LEU A 469 16.65 16.01 -2.35
CA LEU A 469 15.68 15.41 -1.43
C LEU A 469 16.38 14.59 -0.35
N LYS A 470 16.00 14.87 0.90
CA LYS A 470 16.44 14.12 2.07
C LYS A 470 15.45 13.01 2.37
N ASP A 471 15.91 12.00 3.10
CA ASP A 471 15.07 10.88 3.56
C ASP A 471 13.77 11.37 4.24
N ILE A 472 13.85 12.37 5.13
CA ILE A 472 12.66 12.91 5.83
C ILE A 472 11.63 13.59 4.91
N ASP A 473 12.04 14.11 3.75
CA ASP A 473 11.19 14.91 2.84
C ASP A 473 10.18 14.05 2.04
N ASP A 474 10.33 12.72 2.07
CA ASP A 474 9.50 11.80 1.29
C ASP A 474 8.81 10.73 2.14
N ILE A 475 8.79 10.89 3.47
CA ILE A 475 8.20 9.91 4.41
C ILE A 475 6.75 10.22 4.73
N PHE A 476 6.48 11.44 5.21
CA PHE A 476 5.15 11.79 5.72
C PHE A 476 4.23 12.27 4.59
N GLY A 477 3.49 11.32 4.02
CA GLY A 477 2.35 11.57 3.12
C GLY A 477 1.02 11.64 3.85
N LEU A 478 -0.08 11.33 3.13
CA LEU A 478 -1.45 11.28 3.66
C LEU A 478 -2.02 12.63 4.17
N ILE A 479 -1.44 13.75 3.76
CA ILE A 479 -1.77 15.07 4.31
C ILE A 479 -3.23 15.46 4.04
N ASN A 480 -3.67 15.28 2.79
CA ASN A 480 -4.99 15.66 2.27
C ASN A 480 -5.93 14.46 2.05
N VAL A 481 -5.69 13.33 2.75
CA VAL A 481 -6.52 12.14 2.59
C VAL A 481 -7.67 12.11 3.60
N THR A 482 -8.75 11.46 3.19
CA THR A 482 -9.92 11.20 4.03
C THR A 482 -10.08 9.68 4.23
N PRO A 483 -10.21 9.19 5.48
CA PRO A 483 -10.44 7.77 5.74
C PRO A 483 -11.77 7.31 5.13
N LYS A 484 -11.78 6.12 4.51
CA LYS A 484 -13.04 5.49 4.08
C LYS A 484 -13.77 4.80 5.22
N VAL A 485 -13.03 4.39 6.26
CA VAL A 485 -13.62 3.86 7.49
C VAL A 485 -14.29 5.00 8.24
N GLN A 486 -15.60 4.90 8.41
CA GLN A 486 -16.36 5.90 9.17
C GLN A 486 -16.26 5.63 10.67
N SER A 487 -16.26 6.70 11.47
CA SER A 487 -16.35 6.62 12.93
C SER A 487 -17.76 6.19 13.35
N LYS A 488 -17.86 5.28 14.34
CA LYS A 488 -19.15 4.81 14.86
C LYS A 488 -19.77 5.74 15.91
N GLY A 489 -19.05 6.78 16.36
CA GLY A 489 -19.54 7.74 17.35
C GLY A 489 -18.52 8.82 17.71
N GLY A 490 -18.91 9.83 18.48
CA GLY A 490 -18.07 11.01 18.79
C GLY A 490 -16.75 10.71 19.52
N ASN A 491 -16.61 9.53 20.11
CA ASN A 491 -15.41 9.09 20.83
C ASN A 491 -14.52 8.14 20.00
N GLU A 492 -14.76 8.00 18.70
CA GLU A 492 -13.90 7.23 17.80
C GLU A 492 -13.25 8.19 16.79
N LEU A 493 -11.91 8.23 16.76
CA LEU A 493 -11.19 8.96 15.71
C LEU A 493 -10.58 7.97 14.72
N ALA A 494 -10.64 8.34 13.46
CA ALA A 494 -10.13 7.51 12.39
C ALA A 494 -8.61 7.65 12.27
N TYR A 495 -7.97 6.59 11.81
CA TYR A 495 -6.60 6.63 11.34
C TYR A 495 -6.49 5.99 9.96
N VAL A 496 -5.52 6.47 9.19
CA VAL A 496 -5.25 6.00 7.84
C VAL A 496 -3.83 5.45 7.79
N ILE A 497 -3.66 4.32 7.11
CA ILE A 497 -2.36 3.72 6.83
C ILE A 497 -2.20 3.54 5.32
N ASP A 498 -1.09 4.05 4.78
CA ASP A 498 -0.65 3.77 3.43
C ASP A 498 -0.14 2.31 3.35
N GLN A 499 -0.57 1.53 2.36
CA GLN A 499 -0.11 0.15 2.21
C GLN A 499 1.14 0.02 1.34
N ASN A 500 1.58 1.10 0.70
CA ASN A 500 2.82 1.14 -0.07
C ASN A 500 4.02 1.35 0.86
N LEU A 501 5.02 0.49 0.70
CA LEU A 501 6.24 0.54 1.51
C LEU A 501 7.16 1.67 1.04
N LEU A 502 7.89 2.26 1.97
CA LEU A 502 8.98 3.20 1.78
C LEU A 502 10.27 2.59 2.34
N LEU A 503 11.41 3.01 1.80
CA LEU A 503 12.70 2.82 2.47
C LEU A 503 12.97 4.05 3.33
N ILE A 504 13.49 3.84 4.53
CA ILE A 504 13.97 4.93 5.40
C ILE A 504 15.31 4.59 6.00
N ASP A 505 16.07 5.63 6.31
CA ASP A 505 17.32 5.51 7.06
C ASP A 505 17.09 5.71 8.57
N PHE A 506 17.81 4.92 9.37
CA PHE A 506 17.91 5.08 10.82
C PHE A 506 19.31 4.73 11.34
N GLU A 507 19.63 5.15 12.57
CA GLU A 507 20.93 4.86 13.17
C GLU A 507 20.93 3.48 13.87
N SER A 508 21.92 2.65 13.54
CA SER A 508 22.14 1.37 14.23
C SER A 508 22.97 1.53 15.51
N LYS A 509 22.96 0.51 16.39
CA LYS A 509 23.84 0.45 17.58
C LYS A 509 25.33 0.62 17.29
N THR A 510 25.75 0.40 16.03
CA THR A 510 27.14 0.59 15.60
C THR A 510 27.43 2.01 15.10
N ARG A 511 26.49 2.95 15.26
CA ARG A 511 26.52 4.32 14.72
C ARG A 511 26.69 4.38 13.20
N ARG A 512 26.21 3.33 12.52
CA ARG A 512 26.11 3.28 11.05
C ARG A 512 24.66 3.45 10.66
N LYS A 513 24.42 4.12 9.53
CA LYS A 513 23.10 4.17 8.90
C LYS A 513 22.68 2.76 8.48
N ASP A 514 21.49 2.37 8.90
CA ASP A 514 20.78 1.16 8.52
C ASP A 514 19.48 1.58 7.81
N ILE A 515 18.85 0.67 7.08
CA ILE A 515 17.66 0.95 6.28
C ILE A 515 16.51 0.08 6.76
N ALA A 516 15.29 0.60 6.74
CA ALA A 516 14.09 -0.12 7.10
C ALA A 516 13.05 0.00 6.00
N THR A 517 12.17 -0.98 5.88
CA THR A 517 10.89 -0.74 5.18
C THR A 517 9.82 -0.28 6.15
N VAL A 518 9.13 0.80 5.81
CA VAL A 518 8.03 1.35 6.60
C VAL A 518 6.80 1.65 5.77
N THR A 519 5.67 1.81 6.44
CA THR A 519 4.50 2.52 5.91
C THR A 519 4.24 3.78 6.72
N THR A 520 3.45 4.69 6.18
CA THR A 520 3.07 5.93 6.89
C THR A 520 1.65 5.81 7.45
N LYS A 521 1.49 6.17 8.73
CA LYS A 521 0.20 6.27 9.41
C LYS A 521 -0.09 7.71 9.75
N LYS A 522 -1.33 8.15 9.50
CA LYS A 522 -1.89 9.42 9.98
C LYS A 522 -2.96 9.12 11.03
N VAL A 523 -2.83 9.73 12.21
CA VAL A 523 -3.79 9.62 13.31
C VAL A 523 -4.25 11.01 13.71
N GLU A 524 -5.56 11.18 13.84
CA GLU A 524 -6.17 12.39 14.40
C GLU A 524 -6.52 12.11 15.87
N ASP A 525 -6.18 13.05 16.76
CA ASP A 525 -6.48 12.98 18.19
C ASP A 525 -6.95 14.32 18.77
N LEU A 526 -7.50 14.28 19.99
CA LEU A 526 -8.02 15.46 20.68
C LEU A 526 -7.49 15.48 22.11
N ILE A 527 -6.86 16.59 22.50
CA ILE A 527 -6.42 16.82 23.88
C ILE A 527 -7.25 17.91 24.54
N MET A 528 -7.74 17.68 25.76
CA MET A 528 -8.33 18.74 26.58
C MET A 528 -7.22 19.60 27.21
N LYS A 529 -7.26 20.92 26.96
CA LYS A 529 -6.38 21.91 27.61
C LYS A 529 -6.89 22.24 29.02
N ASN A 530 -8.21 22.30 29.16
CA ASN A 530 -8.96 22.51 30.39
C ASN A 530 -10.38 21.94 30.21
N ASP A 531 -11.33 22.23 31.10
CA ASP A 531 -12.69 21.69 31.01
C ASP A 531 -13.53 22.25 29.83
N THR A 532 -13.07 23.33 29.18
CA THR A 532 -13.81 24.02 28.09
C THR A 532 -13.08 24.06 26.75
N GLU A 533 -11.75 23.97 26.76
CA GLU A 533 -10.91 24.11 25.58
C GLU A 533 -10.22 22.80 25.24
N SER A 534 -10.21 22.47 23.96
CA SER A 534 -9.54 21.30 23.42
C SER A 534 -8.60 21.70 22.29
N LEU A 535 -7.62 20.84 22.02
CA LEU A 535 -6.63 20.95 20.97
C LEU A 535 -6.74 19.70 20.08
N PRO A 536 -7.33 19.81 18.89
CA PRO A 536 -7.25 18.77 17.89
C PRO A 536 -5.82 18.72 17.32
N ARG A 537 -5.27 17.51 17.16
CA ARG A 537 -3.92 17.31 16.65
C ARG A 537 -3.87 16.20 15.62
N VAL A 538 -2.80 16.20 14.85
CA VAL A 538 -2.49 15.20 13.84
C VAL A 538 -1.09 14.66 14.11
N THR A 539 -1.00 13.34 14.22
CA THR A 539 0.27 12.62 14.36
C THR A 539 0.49 11.78 13.12
N TYR A 540 1.63 11.99 12.47
CA TYR A 540 2.15 11.12 11.43
C TYR A 540 3.25 10.25 12.04
N GLU A 541 3.25 8.96 11.75
CA GLU A 541 4.35 8.08 12.16
C GLU A 541 4.68 7.06 11.08
N THR A 542 5.92 6.59 11.11
CA THR A 542 6.33 5.42 10.34
C THR A 542 6.00 4.14 11.10
N LEU A 543 5.30 3.21 10.46
CA LEU A 543 5.07 1.87 10.95
C LEU A 543 6.12 0.93 10.35
N LEU A 544 6.83 0.23 11.22
CA LEU A 544 7.88 -0.70 10.78
C LEU A 544 7.26 -1.94 10.16
N ASN A 545 7.79 -2.31 9.00
CA ASN A 545 7.43 -3.52 8.30
C ASN A 545 8.57 -4.53 8.38
N ASN A 546 8.34 -5.61 9.13
CA ASN A 546 9.20 -6.79 9.23
C ASN A 546 10.63 -6.55 9.72
N ILE A 547 10.77 -5.85 10.86
CA ILE A 547 12.06 -5.69 11.55
C ILE A 547 12.08 -6.57 12.78
N ARG A 548 13.17 -7.30 13.05
CA ARG A 548 13.32 -8.01 14.33
C ARG A 548 13.61 -6.98 15.42
N GLN A 549 12.74 -6.87 16.42
CA GLN A 549 13.01 -6.07 17.62
C GLN A 549 13.31 -6.99 18.80
N ASN A 550 14.40 -6.70 19.51
CA ASN A 550 14.67 -7.36 20.79
C ASN A 550 13.91 -6.60 21.90
N VAL A 551 12.72 -7.09 22.25
CA VAL A 551 11.81 -6.45 23.22
C VAL A 551 11.97 -6.96 24.67
N GLY A 552 13.00 -7.74 25.02
CA GLY A 552 13.25 -8.09 26.43
C GLY A 552 14.37 -9.09 26.73
N GLY A 553 14.88 -9.06 27.97
CA GLY A 553 16.07 -9.80 28.43
C GLY A 553 15.88 -11.29 28.76
N PHE A 554 14.67 -11.87 28.62
CA PHE A 554 14.41 -13.27 28.99
C PHE A 554 13.72 -14.11 27.91
N PHE A 555 13.21 -13.50 26.83
CA PHE A 555 12.68 -14.21 25.67
C PHE A 555 13.06 -13.44 24.40
N GLU A 556 14.04 -13.95 23.65
CA GLU A 556 14.29 -13.47 22.29
C GLU A 556 13.07 -13.82 21.44
N SER A 557 12.28 -12.80 21.07
CA SER A 557 11.22 -12.97 20.06
C SER A 557 11.86 -13.42 18.74
N ARG A 558 11.53 -14.63 18.28
CA ARG A 558 11.98 -15.18 16.98
C ARG A 558 11.17 -14.67 15.79
N ALA A 559 10.17 -13.82 16.02
CA ALA A 559 9.28 -13.30 14.98
C ALA A 559 9.67 -11.88 14.60
N ALA A 560 9.64 -11.57 13.30
CA ALA A 560 9.73 -10.19 12.82
C ALA A 560 8.54 -9.39 13.40
N TYR A 561 8.81 -8.21 13.95
CA TYR A 561 7.79 -7.30 14.42
C TYR A 561 7.18 -6.59 13.20
N GLN A 562 5.86 -6.61 13.11
CA GLN A 562 5.09 -5.90 12.09
C GLN A 562 4.07 -5.03 12.82
N ASP A 563 4.22 -3.71 12.67
CA ASP A 563 3.30 -2.72 13.22
C ASP A 563 2.18 -2.36 12.23
N ASN A 564 2.28 -2.88 11.00
CA ASN A 564 1.43 -2.47 9.90
C ASN A 564 0.06 -3.17 9.97
N SER A 565 -1.00 -2.37 10.11
CA SER A 565 -2.40 -2.81 10.06
C SER A 565 -3.14 -2.14 8.89
N ASN A 566 -4.42 -2.46 8.72
CA ASN A 566 -5.30 -1.68 7.84
C ASN A 566 -5.78 -0.41 8.56
N SER A 567 -6.29 0.57 7.81
CA SER A 567 -6.95 1.76 8.36
C SER A 567 -8.11 1.39 9.29
N GLY A 568 -8.45 2.25 10.24
CA GLY A 568 -9.45 1.93 11.25
C GLY A 568 -9.86 3.11 12.11
N THR A 569 -10.45 2.80 13.25
CA THR A 569 -10.78 3.78 14.30
C THR A 569 -10.13 3.38 15.61
N ILE A 570 -9.79 4.37 16.43
CA ILE A 570 -9.35 4.19 17.81
C ILE A 570 -10.46 4.77 18.69
N SER A 571 -10.93 3.95 19.64
CA SER A 571 -11.91 4.39 20.63
C SER A 571 -11.23 5.11 21.79
N TYR A 572 -11.83 6.19 22.23
CA TYR A 572 -11.36 7.06 23.29
C TYR A 572 -12.43 7.19 24.39
N SER A 573 -12.04 7.64 25.59
CA SER A 573 -12.94 7.85 26.74
C SER A 573 -13.23 9.33 26.97
N ASP A 574 -14.48 9.73 26.88
CA ASP A 574 -15.01 11.04 27.32
C ASP A 574 -14.67 11.46 28.78
N LYS A 575 -14.16 10.54 29.61
CA LYS A 575 -13.83 10.78 31.03
C LYS A 575 -12.37 11.14 31.30
N ARG A 576 -11.46 10.94 30.34
CA ARG A 576 -10.01 11.18 30.47
C ARG A 576 -9.43 11.78 29.19
N ASN A 577 -8.26 12.41 29.29
CA ASN A 577 -7.57 12.92 28.11
C ASN A 577 -7.02 11.70 27.33
N ASN A 578 -7.56 11.42 26.15
CA ASN A 578 -7.12 10.26 25.35
C ASN A 578 -6.30 10.72 24.16
N PHE A 579 -5.09 11.14 24.49
CA PHE A 579 -4.09 11.42 23.49
C PHE A 579 -3.61 10.11 22.86
N TYR A 580 -3.25 10.20 21.59
CA TYR A 580 -2.60 9.13 20.87
C TYR A 580 -1.25 8.79 21.52
N GLN A 581 -1.03 7.51 21.77
CA GLN A 581 0.26 6.97 22.19
C GLN A 581 0.82 6.08 21.10
N LEU A 582 2.13 6.17 20.89
CA LEU A 582 2.83 5.24 20.03
C LEU A 582 2.68 3.82 20.58
N ALA A 583 2.61 2.84 19.68
CA ALA A 583 2.58 1.44 20.08
C ALA A 583 3.88 1.07 20.82
N PHE A 584 3.74 0.34 21.94
CA PHE A 584 4.86 -0.25 22.66
C PHE A 584 5.76 -1.03 21.68
N PRO A 585 7.11 -0.92 21.76
CA PRO A 585 7.91 -0.37 22.88
C PRO A 585 8.27 1.11 22.77
N TYR A 586 7.68 1.86 21.84
CA TYR A 586 8.03 3.26 21.61
C TYR A 586 7.29 4.21 22.54
N TYR A 587 7.98 5.25 22.99
CA TYR A 587 7.35 6.35 23.72
C TYR A 587 8.03 7.69 23.38
N LEU A 588 7.27 8.77 23.55
CA LEU A 588 7.77 10.13 23.41
C LEU A 588 8.14 10.69 24.79
N GLN A 589 9.25 11.39 24.87
CA GLN A 589 9.69 12.14 26.05
C GLN A 589 9.82 13.62 25.70
N THR A 590 9.40 14.49 26.61
CA THR A 590 9.52 15.94 26.45
C THR A 590 10.72 16.48 27.21
N GLU A 591 11.37 17.50 26.65
CA GLU A 591 12.49 18.21 27.26
C GLU A 591 12.29 19.72 27.09
N LYS A 592 12.50 20.49 28.17
CA LYS A 592 12.37 21.95 28.14
C LYS A 592 13.73 22.59 27.93
N TYR A 593 13.82 23.57 27.02
CA TYR A 593 15.07 24.27 26.73
C TYR A 593 14.81 25.72 26.32
N SER A 594 15.81 26.59 26.48
CA SER A 594 15.73 27.99 26.05
C SER A 594 16.31 28.15 24.65
N GLY A 595 15.51 28.65 23.71
CA GLY A 595 16.01 28.99 22.38
C GLY A 595 16.97 30.19 22.43
N ALA A 596 17.60 30.49 21.28
CA ALA A 596 18.61 31.55 21.18
C ALA A 596 18.13 32.96 21.61
N ASN A 597 16.82 33.18 21.66
CA ASN A 597 16.19 34.43 22.11
C ASN A 597 15.74 34.40 23.59
N GLY A 598 16.06 33.35 24.34
CA GLY A 598 15.66 33.16 25.75
C GLY A 598 14.21 32.68 25.95
N VAL A 599 13.47 32.38 24.87
CA VAL A 599 12.12 31.80 24.96
C VAL A 599 12.22 30.32 25.28
N GLN A 600 11.37 29.84 26.19
CA GLN A 600 11.31 28.43 26.59
C GLN A 600 10.49 27.62 25.57
N PHE A 601 11.09 26.55 25.07
CA PHE A 601 10.49 25.60 24.14
C PHE A 601 10.36 24.22 24.80
N THR A 602 9.39 23.42 24.34
CA THR A 602 9.27 22.01 24.68
C THR A 602 9.67 21.17 23.47
N GLY A 603 10.85 20.58 23.51
CA GLY A 603 11.31 19.60 22.54
C GLY A 603 10.74 18.22 22.83
N VAL A 604 10.76 17.38 21.81
CA VAL A 604 10.28 16.00 21.88
C VAL A 604 11.35 15.09 21.32
N SER A 605 11.54 13.95 21.98
CA SER A 605 12.44 12.89 21.54
C SER A 605 11.75 11.54 21.62
N LEU A 606 12.12 10.65 20.71
CA LEU A 606 11.63 9.29 20.63
C LEU A 606 12.56 8.34 21.38
N TYR A 607 11.99 7.48 22.21
CA TYR A 607 12.71 6.48 22.97
C TYR A 607 12.05 5.10 22.85
N MET A 608 12.82 4.07 23.22
CA MET A 608 12.32 2.72 23.41
C MET A 608 12.47 2.31 24.87
N ASP A 609 11.47 1.60 25.41
CA ASP A 609 11.42 1.17 26.82
C ASP A 609 12.60 0.28 27.24
N ASN A 610 13.19 -0.45 26.28
CA ASN A 610 14.37 -1.30 26.48
C ASN A 610 15.72 -0.53 26.42
N GLY A 611 15.70 0.80 26.25
CA GLY A 611 16.89 1.65 26.12
C GLY A 611 17.66 1.49 24.81
N THR A 612 17.10 0.83 23.78
CA THR A 612 17.74 0.75 22.46
C THR A 612 17.40 1.94 21.57
N LEU A 613 18.20 2.15 20.51
CA LEU A 613 17.95 3.21 19.54
C LEU A 613 16.61 2.99 18.81
N PRO A 614 15.74 4.01 18.72
CA PRO A 614 14.52 3.91 17.95
C PRO A 614 14.78 3.82 16.46
N SER A 615 13.86 3.17 15.75
CA SER A 615 13.91 2.98 14.29
C SER A 615 12.64 3.52 13.62
N LYS A 616 11.96 4.47 14.26
CA LYS A 616 10.75 5.13 13.75
C LYS A 616 10.98 6.64 13.63
N LYS A 617 10.17 7.27 12.78
CA LYS A 617 10.06 8.72 12.68
C LYS A 617 8.63 9.14 12.96
N VAL A 618 8.47 10.26 13.65
CA VAL A 618 7.18 10.80 14.08
C VAL A 618 7.12 12.29 13.80
N LEU A 619 6.01 12.77 13.24
CA LEU A 619 5.69 14.19 13.08
C LEU A 619 4.38 14.52 13.81
N GLY A 620 4.42 15.41 14.79
CA GLY A 620 3.26 15.91 15.51
C GLY A 620 2.98 17.38 15.23
N ILE A 621 1.80 17.69 14.70
CA ILE A 621 1.32 19.06 14.46
C ILE A 621 -0.13 19.23 14.91
N THR A 622 -0.59 20.46 15.08
CA THR A 622 -2.00 20.76 15.35
C THR A 622 -2.87 20.56 14.10
N GLU A 623 -4.18 20.38 14.29
CA GLU A 623 -5.11 20.30 13.15
C GLU A 623 -5.13 21.61 12.33
N ASP A 624 -5.06 22.77 12.97
CA ASP A 624 -5.00 24.07 12.30
C ASP A 624 -3.75 24.21 11.41
N GLU A 625 -2.59 23.79 11.91
CA GLU A 625 -1.36 23.73 11.13
C GLU A 625 -1.50 22.78 9.94
N ASN A 626 -2.05 21.59 10.16
CA ASN A 626 -2.30 20.63 9.09
C ASN A 626 -3.29 21.16 8.03
N ASN A 627 -4.31 21.90 8.45
CA ASN A 627 -5.30 22.50 7.55
C ASN A 627 -4.68 23.60 6.69
N LYS A 628 -3.74 24.40 7.21
CA LYS A 628 -2.96 25.34 6.37
C LYS A 628 -2.23 24.62 5.23
N ILE A 629 -1.65 23.47 5.53
CA ILE A 629 -0.93 22.65 4.54
C ILE A 629 -1.90 22.00 3.54
N LYS A 630 -3.07 21.52 3.99
CA LYS A 630 -4.14 21.03 3.08
C LYS A 630 -4.65 22.11 2.13
N THR A 631 -4.83 23.34 2.62
CA THR A 631 -5.23 24.48 1.79
C THR A 631 -4.16 24.76 0.74
N LEU A 632 -2.88 24.80 1.13
CA LEU A 632 -1.78 24.98 0.20
C LEU A 632 -1.75 23.91 -0.91
N ILE A 633 -1.97 22.64 -0.57
CA ILE A 633 -2.07 21.54 -1.54
C ILE A 633 -3.20 21.79 -2.55
N SER A 634 -4.36 22.24 -2.05
CA SER A 634 -5.54 22.51 -2.88
C SER A 634 -5.33 23.72 -3.79
N ASP A 635 -4.80 24.82 -3.26
CA ASP A 635 -4.56 26.07 -3.99
C ASP A 635 -3.49 25.90 -5.09
N LYS A 636 -2.48 25.07 -4.83
CA LYS A 636 -1.41 24.75 -5.79
C LYS A 636 -1.71 23.52 -6.65
N LEU A 637 -2.87 22.87 -6.45
CA LEU A 637 -3.29 21.66 -7.15
C LEU A 637 -2.20 20.58 -7.17
N LEU A 638 -1.58 20.32 -6.02
CA LEU A 638 -0.48 19.38 -5.89
C LEU A 638 -0.98 17.94 -5.72
N ASN A 639 -0.33 17.03 -6.43
CA ASN A 639 -0.60 15.60 -6.39
C ASN A 639 0.54 14.86 -5.69
N ASN A 640 0.26 13.66 -5.15
CA ASN A 640 1.20 12.91 -4.32
C ASN A 640 1.91 13.81 -3.27
N PRO A 641 1.17 14.56 -2.43
CA PRO A 641 1.78 15.54 -1.53
C PRO A 641 2.44 14.87 -0.33
N LYS A 642 3.66 15.30 -0.01
CA LYS A 642 4.42 14.88 1.18
C LYS A 642 5.07 16.10 1.85
N PHE A 643 5.35 16.00 3.13
CA PHE A 643 5.99 17.10 3.87
C PHE A 643 7.44 17.27 3.43
N TYR A 644 7.82 18.50 3.10
CA TYR A 644 9.20 18.90 2.89
C TYR A 644 9.71 19.68 4.09
N PHE A 645 10.89 19.31 4.60
CA PHE A 645 11.50 19.89 5.78
C PHE A 645 12.63 20.83 5.34
N LYS A 646 12.36 22.14 5.30
CA LYS A 646 13.39 23.15 5.03
C LYS A 646 14.08 23.54 6.34
N ASN A 647 15.37 23.25 6.49
CA ASN A 647 16.12 23.71 7.65
C ASN A 647 16.14 25.25 7.68
N GLU A 648 15.83 25.84 8.82
CA GLU A 648 15.81 27.30 9.01
C GLU A 648 17.21 27.91 8.82
N LEU A 649 18.27 27.16 9.14
CA LEU A 649 19.67 27.58 8.98
C LEU A 649 20.24 27.37 7.57
N GLU A 650 19.40 27.00 6.60
CA GLU A 650 19.72 26.65 5.20
C GLU A 650 20.60 25.40 5.04
N GLU A 651 21.74 25.34 5.73
CA GLU A 651 22.64 24.20 5.77
C GLU A 651 22.03 23.04 6.56
N GLU A 652 21.85 21.89 5.92
CA GLU A 652 21.16 20.76 6.54
C GLU A 652 21.88 20.23 7.80
N SER A 653 23.22 20.27 7.83
CA SER A 653 24.00 19.84 9.00
C SER A 653 24.00 20.86 10.14
N ALA A 654 23.53 22.08 9.91
CA ALA A 654 23.52 23.13 10.93
C ALA A 654 22.42 22.88 11.97
N PHE A 655 22.71 23.26 13.21
CA PHE A 655 21.83 23.15 14.36
C PHE A 655 21.95 24.41 15.23
N TYR A 656 20.92 24.65 16.02
CA TYR A 656 20.96 25.61 17.12
C TYR A 656 21.46 24.91 18.38
N GLN A 657 22.13 25.64 19.25
CA GLN A 657 22.49 25.18 20.59
C GLN A 657 21.79 26.05 21.64
N SER A 658 21.03 25.41 22.54
CA SER A 658 20.33 26.07 23.64
C SER A 658 21.31 26.52 24.73
N SER A 659 20.87 27.40 25.65
CA SER A 659 21.71 27.79 26.81
C SER A 659 22.03 26.64 27.76
N GLU A 660 21.20 25.60 27.76
CA GLU A 660 21.37 24.37 28.51
C GLU A 660 22.29 23.37 27.79
N GLY A 661 22.81 23.72 26.60
CA GLY A 661 23.71 22.90 25.80
C GLY A 661 23.00 21.88 24.90
N ILE A 662 21.68 22.01 24.72
CA ILE A 662 20.88 21.07 23.90
C ILE A 662 20.98 21.48 22.44
N GLU A 663 21.40 20.56 21.59
CA GLU A 663 21.41 20.74 20.13
C GLU A 663 20.01 20.46 19.57
N TYR A 664 19.49 21.37 18.75
CA TYR A 664 18.19 21.20 18.12
C TYR A 664 18.17 21.76 16.70
N LYS A 665 17.35 21.17 15.84
CA LYS A 665 17.05 21.70 14.52
C LYS A 665 15.63 22.23 14.47
N LYS A 666 15.44 23.32 13.72
CA LYS A 666 14.14 23.92 13.45
C LYS A 666 13.88 23.91 11.95
N TYR A 667 12.76 23.33 11.56
CA TYR A 667 12.35 23.17 10.18
C TYR A 667 11.09 23.97 9.90
N PHE A 668 11.08 24.62 8.74
CA PHE A 668 9.88 25.15 8.13
C PHE A 668 9.23 24.06 7.28
N LEU A 669 7.99 23.68 7.62
CA LEU A 669 7.22 22.70 6.86
C LEU A 669 6.67 23.31 5.58
N ALA A 670 7.00 22.68 4.46
CA ALA A 670 6.49 22.95 3.13
C ALA A 670 5.86 21.67 2.55
N VAL A 671 5.34 21.76 1.33
CA VAL A 671 4.78 20.61 0.61
C VAL A 671 5.63 20.31 -0.61
N LEU A 672 6.14 19.10 -0.68
CA LEU A 672 6.65 18.50 -1.89
C LEU A 672 5.51 17.80 -2.64
N GLY A 673 5.30 18.15 -3.91
CA GLY A 673 4.22 17.57 -4.72
C GLY A 673 4.53 17.53 -6.20
N GLU A 674 3.66 16.85 -6.94
CA GLU A 674 3.60 16.85 -8.40
C GLU A 674 2.63 17.95 -8.85
N ASP A 675 3.06 18.84 -9.73
CA ASP A 675 2.17 19.80 -10.36
C ASP A 675 1.24 19.13 -11.40
N GLN A 676 0.46 19.94 -12.13
CA GLN A 676 -0.48 19.44 -13.14
C GLN A 676 0.20 18.83 -14.38
N GLU A 677 1.50 19.08 -14.57
CA GLU A 677 2.33 18.48 -15.62
C GLU A 677 3.09 17.23 -15.12
N GLY A 678 3.03 16.96 -13.81
CA GLY A 678 3.73 15.86 -13.16
C GLY A 678 5.19 16.17 -12.81
N LYS A 679 5.59 17.45 -12.82
CA LYS A 679 6.92 17.90 -12.39
C LYS A 679 6.93 18.05 -10.87
N LEU A 680 8.05 17.69 -10.25
CA LEU A 680 8.27 17.89 -8.81
C LEU A 680 8.44 19.38 -8.50
N THR A 681 7.70 19.86 -7.51
CA THR A 681 7.78 21.24 -7.02
C THR A 681 7.62 21.29 -5.50
N ILE A 682 8.17 22.35 -4.89
CA ILE A 682 8.02 22.64 -3.47
C ILE A 682 7.14 23.89 -3.34
N ALA A 683 6.05 23.76 -2.59
CA ALA A 683 5.18 24.87 -2.24
C ALA A 683 5.35 25.23 -0.77
N PHE A 684 5.53 26.52 -0.49
CA PHE A 684 5.65 27.06 0.86
C PHE A 684 4.33 27.73 1.28
N PRO A 685 3.84 27.52 2.51
CA PRO A 685 2.68 28.24 3.01
C PRO A 685 3.02 29.72 3.30
N ASP A 686 2.04 30.61 3.14
CA ASP A 686 2.21 32.05 3.42
C ASP A 686 2.55 32.33 4.89
N THR A 687 1.97 31.54 5.79
CA THR A 687 2.32 31.56 7.22
C THR A 687 3.15 30.33 7.56
N PRO A 688 4.37 30.51 8.08
CA PRO A 688 5.23 29.38 8.41
C PRO A 688 4.63 28.45 9.45
N VAL A 689 4.81 27.15 9.25
CA VAL A 689 4.57 26.11 10.25
C VAL A 689 5.94 25.55 10.64
N TYR A 690 6.36 25.81 11.88
CA TYR A 690 7.66 25.37 12.36
C TYR A 690 7.53 24.08 13.17
N VAL A 691 8.48 23.17 12.95
CA VAL A 691 8.68 22.00 13.80
C VAL A 691 10.12 21.94 14.28
N THR A 692 10.31 21.39 15.47
CA THR A 692 11.64 21.19 16.05
C THR A 692 11.91 19.71 16.26
N THR A 693 13.19 19.34 16.26
CA THR A 693 13.66 18.00 16.61
C THR A 693 14.96 18.08 17.39
N LEU A 694 15.12 17.17 18.35
CA LEU A 694 16.35 17.00 19.15
C LEU A 694 17.15 15.76 18.71
N ASP A 695 16.50 14.80 18.05
CA ASP A 695 17.03 13.47 17.75
C ASP A 695 16.95 13.09 16.26
N SER A 696 16.40 13.97 15.42
CA SER A 696 16.10 13.71 14.00
C SER A 696 15.13 12.54 13.75
N LEU A 697 14.37 12.13 14.77
CA LEU A 697 13.37 11.07 14.72
C LEU A 697 11.97 11.60 15.09
N ALA A 698 11.87 12.39 16.16
CA ALA A 698 10.65 13.07 16.56
C ALA A 698 10.69 14.54 16.14
N PHE A 699 9.69 14.94 15.35
CA PHE A 699 9.49 16.29 14.85
C PHE A 699 8.15 16.81 15.39
N CYS A 700 8.13 17.96 16.06
CA CYS A 700 6.88 18.49 16.59
C CYS A 700 6.78 20.01 16.46
N SER A 701 5.56 20.50 16.23
CA SER A 701 5.28 21.92 16.44
C SER A 701 5.29 22.24 17.93
N GLU A 702 5.58 23.50 18.25
CA GLU A 702 5.66 23.97 19.64
C GLU A 702 4.34 23.72 20.40
N GLU A 703 3.20 24.02 19.76
CA GLU A 703 1.89 23.83 20.36
C GLU A 703 1.58 22.33 20.55
N TYR A 704 1.97 21.46 19.63
CA TYR A 704 1.83 20.01 19.82
C TYR A 704 2.66 19.53 21.03
N GLY A 705 3.93 19.95 21.10
CA GLY A 705 4.89 19.53 22.13
C GLY A 705 4.49 19.98 23.54
N LYS A 706 3.94 21.19 23.70
CA LYS A 706 3.47 21.72 24.99
C LYS A 706 2.43 20.84 25.69
N TRP A 707 1.57 20.20 24.91
CA TRP A 707 0.45 19.40 25.41
C TRP A 707 0.71 17.89 25.33
N LEU A 708 1.96 17.47 25.02
CA LEU A 708 2.35 16.08 25.21
C LEU A 708 2.44 15.76 26.71
N PRO A 709 1.84 14.65 27.15
CA PRO A 709 1.86 14.25 28.55
C PRO A 709 3.26 13.80 28.94
N ILE A 710 3.68 14.20 30.15
CA ILE A 710 4.98 13.87 30.70
C ILE A 710 4.95 12.40 31.15
N THR A 711 5.74 11.56 30.48
CA THR A 711 6.00 10.16 30.85
C THR A 711 7.28 10.11 31.70
N ASN A 712 7.16 9.91 33.01
CA ASN A 712 8.33 9.66 33.85
C ASN A 712 8.74 8.18 33.69
N SER A 713 10.04 7.95 33.50
CA SER A 713 10.70 6.71 33.07
C SER A 713 10.58 5.46 33.98
N ILE A 714 9.57 5.38 34.85
CA ILE A 714 9.38 4.23 35.78
C ILE A 714 7.89 3.80 35.90
N ASN A 715 6.91 4.51 35.31
CA ASN A 715 5.51 4.09 35.32
C ASN A 715 4.90 4.18 33.92
N THR A 716 4.41 3.07 33.40
CA THR A 716 3.66 2.97 32.12
C THR A 716 2.26 3.60 32.18
N GLU A 717 1.90 4.24 33.29
CA GLU A 717 0.64 4.99 33.43
C GLU A 717 0.96 6.48 33.21
N PRO A 718 0.40 7.11 32.17
CA PRO A 718 0.58 8.54 31.96
C PRO A 718 0.03 9.32 33.16
N ILE A 719 0.82 10.28 33.66
CA ILE A 719 0.36 11.19 34.71
C ILE A 719 -0.72 12.07 34.08
N ASN A 720 -1.98 11.74 34.37
CA ASN A 720 -3.16 12.50 33.98
C ASN A 720 -3.16 13.85 34.69
N LEU A 721 -2.50 14.83 34.08
CA LEU A 721 -2.69 16.22 34.45
C LEU A 721 -3.96 16.74 33.76
N LYS A 722 -5.12 16.49 34.38
CA LYS A 722 -6.12 17.57 34.44
C LYS A 722 -5.44 18.65 35.29
N ILE A 723 -4.72 19.57 34.64
CA ILE A 723 -4.16 20.72 35.36
C ILE A 723 -5.36 21.53 35.82
N LEU A 724 -5.48 21.68 37.15
CA LEU A 724 -6.44 22.55 37.83
C LEU A 724 -6.36 23.99 37.32
#